data_AF-A0A6I8TT37-F1
#
_entry.id   AF-A0A6I8TT37-F1
#
_cell.length_a   1.000
_cell.length_b   1.000
_cell.length_c   1.000
_cell.angle_alpha   90.00
_cell.angle_beta   90.00
_cell.angle_gamma   90.00
#
_symmetry.space_group_name_H-M   'P 1'
#
loop_
_entity.id
_entity.type
_entity.pdbx_description
1 polymer ?
#
loop_
_entity_poly.entity_id
_entity_poly.type
_entity_poly.pdbx_seq_one_letter_code
_entity_poly.pdbx_strand_id
1 'polypeptide(L)'
;MSKRKTGDEASGNSEKDWEIFDILVGADEIMPKHHHSPVHHHHHPDPACNDHLAHSIDLATTLRSELAASTYKRDRLMAELSDAKSNLCAKENECEALRAQSARQTSLISSLQQRLAASESREKTLHSRSESVVGTLNRDKKHLEDKIKELCAKARRLECELTTEEGHRDQARAHLQDLVRRLCLVLGIDVCDGTHLTPECVLNKAGETVAELQRLRSKLAGTCEHLNSTEAELITTKTAASADKTRLQTQIEGLQSLAQGLETRCRQAERDLQTTRDRLAESEVNGDKLREELRGFESRCCRLQNSCDRLQTERLQFLRTIATIIGINEPCENNIRDKVREITNHNQSLHDQVSQLKEQLHQEASRHREHQENTTCRLKNEEQHRMSVEERLEKACHELQHLRAEHTTLSEYLVRLARALCWSECSEPPAPGSDTTILGETLLERAERLATHHDHHVHGICDKNCWELANHHSHSHSHHHSHLPKLRRERSCTDLPMKESTALYNLQRRVRVLREQVQRRDLHLELLRRKIALLEDNARGKTMLQTERDEAVHRARKNSKNAERTAQQLSEVKAQLVEVKTQLNEASDYKITALERARKCDELQARLCELENERERLVGQLAAYKSRARSAVESSHERRVRDEHAITHLRDEMSRIKSQLADTNHRLSQLQAFRTSVAKLLHLRDGPDSELLHKLQTMCNAHHQCTCLGSSHYGPSSPLGTAGSDHHCSRYDDIGPGPSSAGCRPLSSSPIHTRRYIDSGFNDHDHNFDDDFDFGKKY
;
A
#
# COMPACT_ATOMS: atom_id res chain seq x y z
N MET A 1 -24.56 -20.85 -121.90
CA MET A 1 -24.83 -21.21 -123.32
C MET A 1 -23.51 -21.49 -124.01
N SER A 2 -23.46 -22.43 -124.96
CA SER A 2 -22.32 -22.56 -125.88
C SER A 2 -22.82 -22.92 -127.30
N LYS A 3 -21.95 -22.72 -128.30
CA LYS A 3 -22.11 -23.13 -129.71
C LYS A 3 -21.95 -24.67 -129.81
N ARG A 4 -22.34 -25.41 -130.87
CA ARG A 4 -23.19 -25.25 -132.09
C ARG A 4 -23.19 -26.63 -132.79
N LYS A 5 -24.29 -27.04 -133.45
CA LYS A 5 -24.31 -28.02 -134.59
C LYS A 5 -23.77 -29.46 -134.27
N THR A 6 -23.91 -30.51 -135.08
CA THR A 6 -24.65 -30.80 -136.34
C THR A 6 -24.97 -32.30 -136.44
N GLY A 7 -25.93 -32.67 -137.29
CA GLY A 7 -26.11 -34.04 -137.83
C GLY A 7 -26.93 -34.98 -136.94
N ASP A 8 -27.58 -36.02 -137.47
CA ASP A 8 -27.83 -36.32 -138.89
C ASP A 8 -28.98 -37.34 -139.04
N GLU A 9 -29.19 -37.82 -140.27
CA GLU A 9 -29.72 -39.15 -140.68
C GLU A 9 -31.03 -39.18 -141.48
N ALA A 10 -31.13 -40.23 -142.29
CA ALA A 10 -32.16 -40.46 -143.30
C ALA A 10 -32.75 -41.88 -143.14
N SER A 11 -34.00 -42.05 -143.59
CA SER A 11 -34.62 -43.36 -143.79
C SER A 11 -35.12 -43.44 -145.23
N GLY A 12 -34.66 -44.46 -145.96
CA GLY A 12 -35.04 -44.67 -147.37
C GLY A 12 -36.42 -45.30 -147.54
N ASN A 13 -36.84 -45.37 -148.80
CA ASN A 13 -37.79 -46.33 -149.38
C ASN A 13 -37.79 -46.11 -150.91
N SER A 14 -38.01 -47.11 -151.75
CA SER A 14 -38.01 -48.54 -151.48
C SER A 14 -37.73 -49.30 -152.78
N GLU A 15 -37.07 -50.45 -152.69
CA GLU A 15 -37.36 -51.51 -153.66
C GLU A 15 -38.89 -51.80 -153.55
N LYS A 16 -39.65 -52.12 -154.58
CA LYS A 16 -39.30 -52.95 -155.75
C LYS A 16 -38.75 -54.34 -155.40
N ASP A 17 -38.95 -54.77 -154.14
CA ASP A 17 -38.94 -56.15 -153.66
C ASP A 17 -40.13 -56.96 -154.26
N TRP A 18 -40.46 -56.69 -155.53
CA TRP A 18 -41.35 -57.51 -156.34
C TRP A 18 -40.71 -58.88 -156.58
N GLU A 19 -41.52 -59.82 -157.07
CA GLU A 19 -40.99 -60.92 -157.91
C GLU A 19 -40.05 -61.95 -157.24
N ILE A 20 -40.09 -62.07 -155.90
CA ILE A 20 -39.96 -63.41 -155.25
C ILE A 20 -41.28 -64.21 -155.35
N PHE A 21 -42.42 -63.55 -155.55
CA PHE A 21 -43.73 -64.19 -155.42
C PHE A 21 -44.04 -65.24 -156.50
N ASP A 22 -43.76 -64.96 -157.77
CA ASP A 22 -44.19 -65.80 -158.90
C ASP A 22 -43.22 -66.94 -159.27
N ILE A 23 -42.32 -67.32 -158.37
CA ILE A 23 -41.55 -68.59 -158.46
C ILE A 23 -42.38 -69.78 -157.94
N LEU A 24 -43.57 -69.55 -157.38
CA LEU A 24 -44.38 -70.56 -156.67
C LEU A 24 -45.37 -71.38 -157.51
N VAL A 25 -45.47 -71.21 -158.83
CA VAL A 25 -46.40 -72.01 -159.66
C VAL A 25 -45.75 -72.55 -160.93
N GLY A 26 -45.82 -73.87 -161.12
CA GLY A 26 -45.72 -74.52 -162.42
C GLY A 26 -44.31 -74.87 -162.90
N ALA A 27 -43.86 -76.09 -162.59
CA ALA A 27 -42.87 -76.78 -163.43
C ALA A 27 -43.60 -77.50 -164.57
N ASP A 28 -43.02 -77.55 -165.78
CA ASP A 28 -43.14 -78.74 -166.63
C ASP A 28 -42.01 -78.89 -167.67
N GLU A 29 -41.48 -80.11 -167.72
CA GLU A 29 -40.79 -80.88 -168.78
C GLU A 29 -39.68 -80.31 -169.73
N ILE A 30 -38.96 -81.29 -170.32
CA ILE A 30 -38.09 -81.25 -171.52
C ILE A 30 -36.64 -80.71 -171.35
N MET A 31 -35.75 -81.61 -170.86
CA MET A 31 -34.66 -82.29 -171.63
C MET A 31 -33.68 -81.49 -172.55
N PRO A 32 -32.45 -81.99 -172.84
CA PRO A 32 -31.48 -82.75 -171.99
C PRO A 32 -29.95 -82.50 -172.29
N LYS A 33 -29.03 -82.89 -171.36
CA LYS A 33 -27.90 -83.88 -171.58
C LYS A 33 -26.67 -83.82 -170.63
N HIS A 34 -26.24 -85.02 -170.18
CA HIS A 34 -24.86 -85.50 -169.86
C HIS A 34 -24.04 -84.84 -168.72
N HIS A 35 -23.11 -85.52 -167.99
CA HIS A 35 -22.41 -86.83 -168.17
C HIS A 35 -21.94 -87.48 -166.82
N HIS A 36 -22.05 -88.82 -166.67
CA HIS A 36 -21.12 -89.83 -166.04
C HIS A 36 -20.60 -89.80 -164.55
N SER A 37 -20.29 -90.94 -163.86
CA SER A 37 -20.43 -92.41 -164.18
C SER A 37 -20.70 -93.49 -163.05
N PRO A 38 -19.74 -94.16 -162.34
CA PRO A 38 -19.73 -95.67 -162.28
C PRO A 38 -19.48 -96.41 -160.92
N VAL A 39 -19.92 -97.71 -160.80
CA VAL A 39 -19.59 -98.72 -159.71
C VAL A 39 -19.70 -100.21 -160.20
N HIS A 40 -19.18 -101.24 -159.46
CA HIS A 40 -19.18 -102.74 -159.66
C HIS A 40 -18.95 -103.52 -158.29
N HIS A 41 -18.97 -104.86 -158.04
CA HIS A 41 -19.58 -106.13 -158.61
C HIS A 41 -19.22 -107.41 -157.72
N HIS A 42 -19.56 -108.68 -158.11
CA HIS A 42 -19.24 -110.04 -157.51
C HIS A 42 -20.13 -110.57 -156.32
N HIS A 43 -20.11 -111.82 -155.78
CA HIS A 43 -19.25 -113.06 -155.83
C HIS A 43 -20.03 -114.40 -155.50
N HIS A 44 -19.39 -115.59 -155.24
CA HIS A 44 -20.01 -116.96 -155.11
C HIS A 44 -19.25 -117.99 -154.19
N PRO A 45 -19.85 -119.17 -153.78
CA PRO A 45 -19.09 -120.37 -153.28
C PRO A 45 -19.67 -121.79 -153.63
N ASP A 46 -18.86 -122.89 -153.55
CA ASP A 46 -19.19 -124.36 -153.36
C ASP A 46 -17.88 -125.25 -153.43
N PRO A 47 -17.84 -126.62 -153.34
CA PRO A 47 -18.38 -127.59 -152.35
C PRO A 47 -17.43 -128.77 -151.93
N ALA A 48 -17.93 -129.66 -151.05
CA ALA A 48 -17.59 -131.11 -150.93
C ALA A 48 -16.12 -131.45 -150.51
N CYS A 49 -15.65 -132.71 -150.43
CA CYS A 49 -16.22 -134.03 -150.72
C CYS A 49 -15.48 -135.08 -149.85
N ASN A 50 -16.07 -136.05 -149.15
CA ASN A 50 -17.47 -136.37 -148.79
C ASN A 50 -17.41 -137.18 -147.46
N ASP A 51 -18.46 -137.72 -146.83
CA ASP A 51 -19.88 -137.98 -147.18
C ASP A 51 -20.73 -137.72 -145.88
N HIS A 52 -21.72 -138.45 -145.32
CA HIS A 52 -22.57 -139.63 -145.57
C HIS A 52 -23.76 -139.52 -144.58
N LEU A 53 -25.03 -139.87 -144.83
CA LEU A 53 -25.82 -140.11 -146.05
C LEU A 53 -27.32 -140.02 -145.68
N ALA A 54 -28.23 -140.18 -146.64
CA ALA A 54 -29.61 -140.66 -146.42
C ALA A 54 -30.52 -139.83 -145.48
N HIS A 55 -30.71 -138.53 -145.74
CA HIS A 55 -31.50 -137.64 -144.86
C HIS A 55 -32.26 -136.46 -145.54
N SER A 56 -32.73 -136.57 -146.80
CA SER A 56 -33.32 -135.42 -147.54
C SER A 56 -34.46 -135.74 -148.52
N ILE A 57 -35.42 -134.81 -148.71
CA ILE A 57 -36.30 -134.67 -149.92
C ILE A 57 -37.22 -133.41 -149.95
N ASP A 58 -37.60 -132.83 -148.80
CA ASP A 58 -38.97 -132.28 -148.57
C ASP A 58 -39.30 -130.80 -148.95
N LEU A 59 -38.58 -130.14 -149.86
CA LEU A 59 -38.52 -128.65 -149.91
C LEU A 59 -39.52 -127.90 -150.84
N ALA A 60 -40.24 -128.57 -151.75
CA ALA A 60 -40.66 -127.92 -153.01
C ALA A 60 -42.04 -127.22 -153.09
N THR A 61 -42.99 -127.49 -152.19
CA THR A 61 -44.42 -127.17 -152.44
C THR A 61 -44.79 -125.69 -152.27
N THR A 62 -43.98 -124.93 -151.54
CA THR A 62 -44.29 -123.59 -151.00
C THR A 62 -44.46 -122.49 -152.06
N LEU A 63 -43.78 -122.61 -153.20
CA LEU A 63 -43.52 -121.50 -154.13
C LEU A 63 -44.69 -121.08 -155.05
N ARG A 64 -45.84 -121.78 -155.05
CA ARG A 64 -46.93 -121.50 -156.02
C ARG A 64 -48.01 -120.54 -155.54
N SER A 65 -48.25 -120.45 -154.24
CA SER A 65 -49.17 -119.47 -153.64
C SER A 65 -48.72 -118.02 -153.82
N GLU A 66 -47.46 -117.80 -154.16
CA GLU A 66 -46.79 -116.50 -154.23
C GLU A 66 -47.27 -115.64 -155.43
N LEU A 67 -47.65 -116.26 -156.55
CA LEU A 67 -48.00 -115.51 -157.76
C LEU A 67 -49.43 -114.93 -157.72
N ALA A 68 -50.42 -115.70 -157.27
CA ALA A 68 -51.80 -115.20 -157.14
C ALA A 68 -51.91 -114.06 -156.12
N ALA A 69 -51.11 -114.13 -155.05
CA ALA A 69 -50.94 -113.06 -154.07
C ALA A 69 -50.33 -111.76 -154.67
N SER A 70 -49.77 -111.82 -155.88
CA SER A 70 -49.15 -110.67 -156.56
C SER A 70 -50.11 -109.87 -157.45
N THR A 71 -51.17 -110.49 -158.02
CA THR A 71 -52.13 -109.75 -158.87
C THR A 71 -53.14 -108.95 -158.05
N TYR A 72 -53.70 -109.54 -156.99
CA TYR A 72 -54.56 -108.81 -156.05
C TYR A 72 -53.78 -107.66 -155.38
N LYS A 73 -52.48 -107.86 -155.11
CA LYS A 73 -51.54 -106.79 -154.75
C LYS A 73 -51.58 -105.64 -155.77
N ARG A 74 -51.40 -105.91 -157.08
CA ARG A 74 -51.31 -104.87 -158.11
C ARG A 74 -52.56 -104.00 -158.22
N ASP A 75 -53.77 -104.58 -158.25
CA ASP A 75 -55.01 -103.79 -158.38
C ASP A 75 -55.34 -103.02 -157.09
N ARG A 76 -55.11 -103.64 -155.94
CA ARG A 76 -55.21 -102.97 -154.63
C ARG A 76 -54.23 -101.79 -154.55
N LEU A 77 -52.98 -101.97 -154.97
CA LEU A 77 -51.97 -100.91 -155.04
C LEU A 77 -52.36 -99.78 -156.01
N MET A 78 -53.08 -100.06 -157.10
CA MET A 78 -53.57 -99.01 -158.01
C MET A 78 -54.70 -98.17 -157.39
N ALA A 79 -55.59 -98.77 -156.61
CA ALA A 79 -56.60 -98.03 -155.84
C ALA A 79 -55.94 -97.22 -154.71
N GLU A 80 -55.07 -97.86 -153.92
CA GLU A 80 -54.27 -97.21 -152.86
C GLU A 80 -53.41 -96.06 -153.44
N LEU A 81 -52.91 -96.15 -154.68
CA LEU A 81 -52.19 -95.07 -155.37
C LEU A 81 -53.10 -93.90 -155.77
N SER A 82 -54.34 -94.16 -156.18
CA SER A 82 -55.32 -93.11 -156.53
C SER A 82 -55.74 -92.32 -155.30
N ASP A 83 -56.07 -93.03 -154.21
CA ASP A 83 -56.41 -92.41 -152.93
C ASP A 83 -55.20 -91.69 -152.34
N ALA A 84 -53.98 -92.22 -152.49
CA ALA A 84 -52.75 -91.52 -152.11
C ALA A 84 -52.58 -90.19 -152.87
N LYS A 85 -52.84 -90.15 -154.19
CA LYS A 85 -52.78 -88.89 -154.97
C LYS A 85 -53.83 -87.87 -154.53
N SER A 86 -55.06 -88.31 -154.25
CA SER A 86 -56.12 -87.43 -153.75
C SER A 86 -55.74 -86.83 -152.37
N ASN A 87 -55.27 -87.67 -151.45
CA ASN A 87 -54.81 -87.24 -150.14
C ASN A 87 -53.56 -86.35 -150.21
N LEU A 88 -52.65 -86.59 -151.17
CA LEU A 88 -51.47 -85.75 -151.38
C LEU A 88 -51.88 -84.31 -151.76
N CYS A 89 -52.73 -84.15 -152.77
CA CYS A 89 -53.19 -82.84 -153.22
C CYS A 89 -53.99 -82.09 -152.14
N ALA A 90 -54.83 -82.81 -151.37
CA ALA A 90 -55.50 -82.22 -150.21
C ALA A 90 -54.50 -81.72 -149.15
N LYS A 91 -53.43 -82.48 -148.89
CA LYS A 91 -52.36 -82.09 -147.96
C LYS A 91 -51.47 -80.97 -148.50
N GLU A 92 -51.25 -80.86 -149.81
CA GLU A 92 -50.53 -79.74 -150.42
C GLU A 92 -51.29 -78.42 -150.22
N ASN A 93 -52.60 -78.40 -150.47
CA ASN A 93 -53.47 -77.25 -150.21
C ASN A 93 -53.51 -76.87 -148.71
N GLU A 94 -53.55 -77.86 -147.80
CA GLU A 94 -53.45 -77.63 -146.36
C GLU A 94 -52.08 -77.03 -145.98
N CYS A 95 -50.99 -77.52 -146.56
CA CYS A 95 -49.65 -76.96 -146.38
C CYS A 95 -49.54 -75.53 -146.90
N GLU A 96 -50.18 -75.17 -148.03
CA GLU A 96 -50.20 -73.79 -148.52
C GLU A 96 -51.01 -72.85 -147.63
N ALA A 97 -52.19 -73.29 -147.17
CA ALA A 97 -52.98 -72.52 -146.19
C ALA A 97 -52.17 -72.26 -144.90
N LEU A 98 -51.43 -73.26 -144.43
CA LEU A 98 -50.53 -73.15 -143.28
C LEU A 98 -49.30 -72.25 -143.55
N ARG A 99 -48.69 -72.30 -144.74
CA ARG A 99 -47.62 -71.35 -145.14
C ARG A 99 -48.14 -69.91 -145.17
N ALA A 100 -49.31 -69.68 -145.77
CA ALA A 100 -49.92 -68.36 -145.84
C ALA A 100 -50.35 -67.83 -144.46
N GLN A 101 -50.82 -68.71 -143.57
CA GLN A 101 -51.08 -68.38 -142.17
C GLN A 101 -49.78 -68.05 -141.42
N SER A 102 -48.73 -68.85 -141.59
CA SER A 102 -47.41 -68.63 -140.98
C SER A 102 -46.78 -67.31 -141.44
N ALA A 103 -46.88 -66.96 -142.73
CA ALA A 103 -46.42 -65.67 -143.25
C ALA A 103 -47.18 -64.48 -142.63
N ARG A 104 -48.52 -64.56 -142.53
CA ARG A 104 -49.33 -63.54 -141.85
C ARG A 104 -48.99 -63.42 -140.37
N GLN A 105 -48.80 -64.53 -139.67
CA GLN A 105 -48.37 -64.56 -138.27
C GLN A 105 -46.97 -63.94 -138.10
N THR A 106 -46.02 -64.26 -138.99
CA THR A 106 -44.66 -63.71 -138.97
C THR A 106 -44.64 -62.21 -139.20
N SER A 107 -45.44 -61.71 -140.15
CA SER A 107 -45.62 -60.27 -140.39
C SER A 107 -46.23 -59.54 -139.18
N LEU A 108 -47.28 -60.13 -138.58
CA LEU A 108 -47.88 -59.58 -137.35
C LEU A 108 -46.90 -59.59 -136.17
N ILE A 109 -46.13 -60.67 -135.99
CA ILE A 109 -45.09 -60.79 -134.96
C ILE A 109 -44.02 -59.71 -135.17
N SER A 110 -43.52 -59.53 -136.39
CA SER A 110 -42.54 -58.49 -136.73
C SER A 110 -43.07 -57.07 -136.45
N SER A 111 -44.32 -56.78 -136.81
CA SER A 111 -44.96 -55.50 -136.50
C SER A 111 -45.13 -55.28 -134.99
N LEU A 112 -45.52 -56.31 -134.24
CA LEU A 112 -45.64 -56.24 -132.78
C LEU A 112 -44.26 -56.08 -132.12
N GLN A 113 -43.22 -56.78 -132.60
CA GLN A 113 -41.83 -56.64 -132.14
C GLN A 113 -41.29 -55.23 -132.42
N GLN A 114 -41.52 -54.67 -133.61
CA GLN A 114 -41.10 -53.31 -133.94
C GLN A 114 -41.83 -52.26 -133.08
N ARG A 115 -43.14 -52.45 -132.84
CA ARG A 115 -43.92 -51.59 -131.94
C ARG A 115 -43.47 -51.72 -130.48
N LEU A 116 -43.12 -52.91 -130.03
CA LEU A 116 -42.58 -53.18 -128.70
C LEU A 116 -41.22 -52.49 -128.53
N ALA A 117 -40.27 -52.72 -129.44
CA ALA A 117 -38.96 -52.08 -129.44
C ALA A 117 -39.05 -50.54 -129.49
N ALA A 118 -39.99 -49.98 -130.27
CA ALA A 118 -40.26 -48.55 -130.29
C ALA A 118 -40.92 -48.03 -128.99
N SER A 119 -41.70 -48.86 -128.29
CA SER A 119 -42.25 -48.53 -126.96
C SER A 119 -41.14 -48.55 -125.91
N GLU A 120 -40.35 -49.63 -125.85
CA GLU A 120 -39.19 -49.76 -124.97
C GLU A 120 -38.18 -48.63 -125.18
N SER A 121 -37.93 -48.21 -126.42
CA SER A 121 -36.98 -47.12 -126.72
C SER A 121 -37.48 -45.77 -126.18
N ARG A 122 -38.79 -45.49 -126.27
CA ARG A 122 -39.40 -44.31 -125.63
C ARG A 122 -39.34 -44.42 -124.11
N GLU A 123 -39.61 -45.59 -123.55
CA GLU A 123 -39.56 -45.84 -122.11
C GLU A 123 -38.14 -45.66 -121.56
N LYS A 124 -37.13 -46.28 -122.18
CA LYS A 124 -35.70 -46.10 -121.85
C LYS A 124 -35.28 -44.63 -121.92
N THR A 125 -35.77 -43.87 -122.92
CA THR A 125 -35.51 -42.43 -123.05
C THR A 125 -36.18 -41.61 -121.94
N LEU A 126 -37.44 -41.90 -121.60
CA LEU A 126 -38.17 -41.25 -120.50
C LEU A 126 -37.57 -41.59 -119.14
N HIS A 127 -37.14 -42.84 -118.94
CA HIS A 127 -36.46 -43.32 -117.75
C HIS A 127 -35.14 -42.57 -117.55
N SER A 128 -34.25 -42.55 -118.55
CA SER A 128 -32.98 -41.81 -118.49
C SER A 128 -33.18 -40.31 -118.21
N ARG A 129 -34.21 -39.68 -118.80
CA ARG A 129 -34.56 -38.28 -118.49
C ARG A 129 -35.06 -38.12 -117.05
N SER A 130 -35.84 -39.07 -116.54
CA SER A 130 -36.32 -39.09 -115.15
C SER A 130 -35.18 -39.29 -114.16
N GLU A 131 -34.27 -40.24 -114.41
CA GLU A 131 -33.04 -40.46 -113.63
C GLU A 131 -32.16 -39.20 -113.59
N SER A 132 -32.03 -38.49 -114.71
CA SER A 132 -31.28 -37.23 -114.77
C SER A 132 -31.89 -36.16 -113.84
N VAL A 133 -33.22 -35.99 -113.87
CA VAL A 133 -33.94 -35.02 -113.03
C VAL A 133 -33.93 -35.43 -111.55
N VAL A 134 -34.16 -36.70 -111.24
CA VAL A 134 -34.02 -37.26 -109.88
C VAL A 134 -32.57 -37.10 -109.40
N GLY A 135 -31.59 -37.28 -110.28
CA GLY A 135 -30.17 -37.07 -110.01
C GLY A 135 -29.82 -35.61 -109.71
N THR A 136 -30.42 -34.63 -110.39
CA THR A 136 -30.23 -33.21 -110.01
C THR A 136 -30.93 -32.90 -108.68
N LEU A 137 -32.19 -33.30 -108.51
CA LEU A 137 -32.94 -33.05 -107.28
C LEU A 137 -32.30 -33.70 -106.05
N ASN A 138 -31.69 -34.89 -106.18
CA ASN A 138 -30.95 -35.53 -105.09
C ASN A 138 -29.63 -34.82 -104.75
N ARG A 139 -28.95 -34.19 -105.72
CA ARG A 139 -27.76 -33.36 -105.46
C ARG A 139 -28.15 -32.06 -104.76
N ASP A 140 -29.20 -31.39 -105.23
CA ASP A 140 -29.70 -30.15 -104.65
C ASP A 140 -30.27 -30.37 -103.24
N LYS A 141 -31.05 -31.44 -103.05
CA LYS A 141 -31.50 -31.92 -101.74
C LYS A 141 -30.31 -32.14 -100.80
N LYS A 142 -29.29 -32.89 -101.22
CA LYS A 142 -28.11 -33.17 -100.38
C LYS A 142 -27.37 -31.88 -100.02
N HIS A 143 -27.18 -30.97 -100.98
CA HIS A 143 -26.57 -29.67 -100.73
C HIS A 143 -27.36 -28.83 -99.71
N LEU A 144 -28.69 -28.83 -99.80
CA LEU A 144 -29.56 -28.16 -98.81
C LEU A 144 -29.53 -28.85 -97.45
N GLU A 145 -29.54 -30.19 -97.38
CA GLU A 145 -29.39 -30.93 -96.12
C GLU A 145 -28.03 -30.66 -95.46
N ASP A 146 -26.94 -30.63 -96.22
CA ASP A 146 -25.61 -30.33 -95.71
C ASP A 146 -25.49 -28.85 -95.28
N LYS A 147 -26.15 -27.93 -95.97
CA LYS A 147 -26.26 -26.51 -95.55
C LYS A 147 -27.11 -26.35 -94.28
N ILE A 148 -28.20 -27.10 -94.13
CA ILE A 148 -29.00 -27.12 -92.89
C ILE A 148 -28.15 -27.65 -91.73
N LYS A 149 -27.39 -28.74 -91.91
CA LYS A 149 -26.46 -29.26 -90.90
C LYS A 149 -25.43 -28.20 -90.48
N GLU A 150 -24.82 -27.50 -91.45
CA GLU A 150 -23.88 -26.40 -91.19
C GLU A 150 -24.52 -25.27 -90.37
N LEU A 151 -25.73 -24.82 -90.75
CA LEU A 151 -26.45 -23.75 -90.07
C LEU A 151 -26.88 -24.16 -88.66
N CYS A 152 -27.40 -25.38 -88.46
CA CYS A 152 -27.70 -25.92 -87.12
C CYS A 152 -26.43 -26.05 -86.26
N ALA A 153 -25.30 -26.48 -86.84
CA ALA A 153 -24.02 -26.52 -86.15
C ALA A 153 -23.43 -25.13 -85.87
N LYS A 154 -23.83 -24.08 -86.61
CA LYS A 154 -23.49 -22.69 -86.31
C LYS A 154 -24.40 -22.12 -85.20
N ALA A 155 -25.70 -22.36 -85.27
CA ALA A 155 -26.66 -21.94 -84.24
C ALA A 155 -26.26 -22.49 -82.86
N ARG A 156 -26.04 -23.81 -82.76
CA ARG A 156 -25.61 -24.46 -81.50
C ARG A 156 -24.29 -23.92 -80.94
N ARG A 157 -23.35 -23.51 -81.80
CA ARG A 157 -22.11 -22.86 -81.35
C ARG A 157 -22.36 -21.48 -80.78
N LEU A 158 -23.17 -20.66 -81.45
CA LEU A 158 -23.57 -19.34 -80.96
C LEU A 158 -24.41 -19.42 -79.67
N GLU A 159 -25.24 -20.45 -79.52
CA GLU A 159 -25.98 -20.76 -78.29
C GLU A 159 -25.00 -21.09 -77.14
N CYS A 160 -24.03 -21.98 -77.38
CA CYS A 160 -22.98 -22.28 -76.39
C CYS A 160 -22.15 -21.04 -76.03
N GLU A 161 -21.65 -20.31 -77.03
CA GLU A 161 -20.86 -19.07 -76.87
C GLU A 161 -21.63 -18.02 -76.04
N LEU A 162 -22.93 -17.83 -76.31
CA LEU A 162 -23.80 -16.96 -75.52
C LEU A 162 -23.88 -17.45 -74.06
N THR A 163 -24.17 -18.73 -73.82
CA THR A 163 -24.26 -19.26 -72.44
C THR A 163 -22.94 -19.15 -71.67
N THR A 164 -21.78 -19.25 -72.32
CA THR A 164 -20.49 -19.02 -71.68
C THR A 164 -20.28 -17.54 -71.34
N GLU A 165 -20.65 -16.61 -72.22
CA GLU A 165 -20.52 -15.17 -71.96
C GLU A 165 -21.52 -14.66 -70.90
N GLU A 166 -22.73 -15.22 -70.83
CA GLU A 166 -23.64 -14.96 -69.72
C GLU A 166 -23.08 -15.49 -68.38
N GLY A 167 -22.46 -16.68 -68.40
CA GLY A 167 -21.71 -17.21 -67.26
C GLY A 167 -20.56 -16.30 -66.81
N HIS A 168 -19.74 -15.80 -67.74
CA HIS A 168 -18.67 -14.85 -67.45
C HIS A 168 -19.20 -13.52 -66.89
N ARG A 169 -20.28 -12.98 -67.48
CA ARG A 169 -20.95 -11.75 -67.03
C ARG A 169 -21.46 -11.88 -65.60
N ASP A 170 -22.12 -12.99 -65.28
CA ASP A 170 -22.77 -13.17 -63.99
C ASP A 170 -21.76 -13.57 -62.91
N GLN A 171 -20.67 -14.27 -63.27
CA GLN A 171 -19.49 -14.42 -62.42
C GLN A 171 -18.82 -13.07 -62.11
N ALA A 172 -18.62 -12.21 -63.11
CA ALA A 172 -18.06 -10.87 -62.90
C ALA A 172 -18.95 -10.00 -62.00
N ARG A 173 -20.29 -10.10 -62.14
CA ARG A 173 -21.26 -9.47 -61.24
C ARG A 173 -21.11 -9.98 -59.80
N ALA A 174 -21.00 -11.29 -59.61
CA ALA A 174 -20.82 -11.90 -58.28
C ALA A 174 -19.49 -11.48 -57.63
N HIS A 175 -18.39 -11.44 -58.39
CA HIS A 175 -17.09 -10.96 -57.91
C HIS A 175 -17.16 -9.48 -57.49
N LEU A 176 -17.84 -8.62 -58.25
CA LEU A 176 -18.05 -7.22 -57.88
C LEU A 176 -18.90 -7.08 -56.62
N GLN A 177 -19.94 -7.91 -56.46
CA GLN A 177 -20.79 -7.91 -55.26
C GLN A 177 -20.02 -8.37 -54.01
N ASP A 178 -19.18 -9.42 -54.08
CA ASP A 178 -18.33 -9.79 -52.94
C ASP A 178 -17.27 -8.72 -52.63
N LEU A 179 -16.69 -8.08 -53.65
CA LEU A 179 -15.77 -6.97 -53.45
C LEU A 179 -16.44 -5.79 -52.73
N VAL A 180 -17.64 -5.38 -53.16
CA VAL A 180 -18.43 -4.33 -52.48
C VAL A 180 -18.75 -4.74 -51.04
N ARG A 181 -19.22 -5.98 -50.82
CA ARG A 181 -19.54 -6.52 -49.48
C ARG A 181 -18.31 -6.54 -48.56
N ARG A 182 -17.14 -6.96 -49.07
CA ARG A 182 -15.85 -6.92 -48.36
C ARG A 182 -15.45 -5.50 -47.99
N LEU A 183 -15.60 -4.55 -48.91
CA LEU A 183 -15.28 -3.14 -48.66
C LEU A 183 -16.25 -2.51 -47.66
N CYS A 184 -17.54 -2.84 -47.69
CA CYS A 184 -18.51 -2.45 -46.65
C CYS A 184 -18.06 -2.93 -45.25
N LEU A 185 -17.67 -4.19 -45.13
CA LEU A 185 -17.17 -4.75 -43.85
C LEU A 185 -15.89 -4.06 -43.37
N VAL A 186 -14.93 -3.79 -44.27
CA VAL A 186 -13.67 -3.09 -43.93
C VAL A 186 -13.91 -1.62 -43.54
N LEU A 187 -14.94 -0.98 -44.08
CA LEU A 187 -15.33 0.40 -43.76
C LEU A 187 -16.33 0.53 -42.60
N GLY A 188 -16.72 -0.58 -41.96
CA GLY A 188 -17.68 -0.57 -40.86
C GLY A 188 -19.09 -0.11 -41.27
N ILE A 189 -19.54 -0.48 -42.47
CA ILE A 189 -20.92 -0.27 -42.91
C ILE A 189 -21.76 -1.46 -42.44
N ASP A 190 -22.66 -1.25 -41.50
CA ASP A 190 -23.57 -2.28 -41.01
C ASP A 190 -24.50 -2.78 -42.13
N VAL A 191 -24.31 -4.04 -42.51
CA VAL A 191 -25.10 -4.70 -43.56
C VAL A 191 -26.38 -5.27 -42.93
N CYS A 192 -27.38 -4.42 -42.71
CA CYS A 192 -28.70 -4.86 -42.30
C CYS A 192 -29.36 -5.70 -43.42
N ASP A 193 -29.89 -6.87 -43.08
CA ASP A 193 -30.53 -7.79 -44.02
C ASP A 193 -31.65 -7.10 -44.82
N GLY A 194 -31.45 -7.00 -46.14
CA GLY A 194 -32.35 -6.32 -47.08
C GLY A 194 -31.81 -5.01 -47.67
N THR A 195 -30.69 -4.46 -47.17
CA THR A 195 -30.05 -3.29 -47.80
C THR A 195 -29.27 -3.69 -49.05
N HIS A 196 -29.65 -3.12 -50.21
CA HIS A 196 -29.01 -3.43 -51.49
C HIS A 196 -27.68 -2.66 -51.62
N LEU A 197 -26.57 -3.26 -51.15
CA LEU A 197 -25.24 -2.65 -51.17
C LEU A 197 -24.84 -2.18 -52.59
N THR A 198 -24.31 -0.97 -52.69
CA THR A 198 -23.83 -0.38 -53.95
C THR A 198 -22.39 0.14 -53.81
N PRO A 199 -21.63 0.26 -54.92
CA PRO A 199 -20.33 0.93 -54.91
C PRO A 199 -20.37 2.35 -54.35
N GLU A 200 -21.46 3.09 -54.57
CA GLU A 200 -21.64 4.45 -54.04
C GLU A 200 -21.66 4.48 -52.50
N CYS A 201 -22.25 3.47 -51.84
CA CYS A 201 -22.19 3.38 -50.37
C CYS A 201 -20.75 3.26 -49.85
N VAL A 202 -19.92 2.46 -50.54
CA VAL A 202 -18.49 2.28 -50.25
C VAL A 202 -17.71 3.56 -50.52
N LEU A 203 -17.93 4.21 -51.67
CA LEU A 203 -17.24 5.44 -52.06
C LEU A 203 -17.55 6.60 -51.11
N ASN A 204 -18.82 6.79 -50.73
CA ASN A 204 -19.21 7.83 -49.78
C ASN A 204 -18.57 7.59 -48.39
N LYS A 205 -18.58 6.34 -47.89
CA LYS A 205 -17.96 6.03 -46.59
C LYS A 205 -16.43 6.13 -46.61
N ALA A 206 -15.79 5.79 -47.73
CA ALA A 206 -14.37 6.07 -47.94
C ALA A 206 -14.09 7.58 -47.96
N GLY A 207 -14.96 8.38 -48.56
CA GLY A 207 -14.89 9.85 -48.53
C GLY A 207 -14.99 10.42 -47.10
N GLU A 208 -15.98 10.00 -46.32
CA GLU A 208 -16.14 10.37 -44.91
C GLU A 208 -14.89 10.03 -44.09
N THR A 209 -14.39 8.81 -44.18
CA THR A 209 -13.22 8.35 -43.40
C THR A 209 -11.94 9.07 -43.81
N VAL A 210 -11.75 9.40 -45.10
CA VAL A 210 -10.63 10.24 -45.55
C VAL A 210 -10.74 11.68 -45.03
N ALA A 211 -11.92 12.28 -45.05
CA ALA A 211 -12.14 13.63 -44.51
C ALA A 211 -11.91 13.67 -42.98
N GLU A 212 -12.37 12.66 -42.25
CA GLU A 212 -12.13 12.52 -40.80
C GLU A 212 -10.65 12.29 -40.49
N LEU A 213 -9.95 11.45 -41.27
CA LEU A 213 -8.50 11.27 -41.14
C LEU A 213 -7.71 12.56 -41.39
N GLN A 214 -8.15 13.41 -42.34
CA GLN A 214 -7.55 14.73 -42.55
C GLN A 214 -7.80 15.65 -41.34
N ARG A 215 -9.04 15.70 -40.83
CA ARG A 215 -9.42 16.48 -39.63
C ARG A 215 -8.61 16.05 -38.40
N LEU A 216 -8.45 14.74 -38.19
CA LEU A 216 -7.66 14.18 -37.09
C LEU A 216 -6.17 14.47 -37.25
N ARG A 217 -5.61 14.45 -38.48
CA ARG A 217 -4.22 14.87 -38.73
C ARG A 217 -4.00 16.36 -38.42
N SER A 218 -4.93 17.24 -38.82
CA SER A 218 -4.85 18.67 -38.46
C SER A 218 -4.98 18.88 -36.95
N LYS A 219 -5.85 18.14 -36.26
CA LYS A 219 -5.94 18.19 -34.79
C LYS A 219 -4.64 17.69 -34.13
N LEU A 220 -4.06 16.59 -34.60
CA LEU A 220 -2.81 16.04 -34.11
C LEU A 220 -1.65 17.04 -34.25
N ALA A 221 -1.51 17.66 -35.42
CA ALA A 221 -0.51 18.69 -35.66
C ALA A 221 -0.64 19.86 -34.66
N GLY A 222 -1.86 20.40 -34.50
CA GLY A 222 -2.12 21.46 -33.51
C GLY A 222 -1.86 21.04 -32.06
N THR A 223 -2.12 19.78 -31.69
CA THR A 223 -1.75 19.28 -30.35
C THR A 223 -0.24 19.10 -30.17
N CYS A 224 0.51 18.74 -31.22
CA CYS A 224 1.98 18.70 -31.18
C CYS A 224 2.58 20.11 -31.09
N GLU A 225 2.06 21.08 -31.85
CA GLU A 225 2.45 22.49 -31.74
C GLU A 225 2.20 23.04 -30.33
N HIS A 226 1.04 22.74 -29.74
CA HIS A 226 0.72 23.13 -28.37
C HIS A 226 1.63 22.45 -27.34
N LEU A 227 1.88 21.14 -27.46
CA LEU A 227 2.81 20.40 -26.60
C LEU A 227 4.21 21.04 -26.65
N ASN A 228 4.74 21.28 -27.84
CA ASN A 228 6.05 21.93 -28.03
C ASN A 228 6.11 23.33 -27.37
N SER A 229 5.01 24.10 -27.40
CA SER A 229 4.92 25.37 -26.65
C SER A 229 5.00 25.14 -25.14
N THR A 230 4.20 24.21 -24.61
CA THR A 230 4.22 23.89 -23.17
C THR A 230 5.55 23.29 -22.70
N GLU A 231 6.28 22.56 -23.55
CA GLU A 231 7.65 22.10 -23.26
C GLU A 231 8.64 23.28 -23.22
N ALA A 232 8.54 24.25 -24.13
CA ALA A 232 9.36 25.47 -24.10
C ALA A 232 9.05 26.34 -22.85
N GLU A 233 7.78 26.45 -22.47
CA GLU A 233 7.34 27.11 -21.23
C GLU A 233 7.84 26.36 -19.98
N LEU A 234 7.85 25.02 -20.00
CA LEU A 234 8.40 24.19 -18.92
C LEU A 234 9.93 24.32 -18.83
N ILE A 235 10.65 24.39 -19.96
CA ILE A 235 12.10 24.60 -19.99
C ILE A 235 12.45 25.99 -19.45
N THR A 236 11.77 27.04 -19.90
CA THR A 236 12.03 28.42 -19.44
C THR A 236 11.72 28.58 -17.96
N THR A 237 10.56 28.12 -17.47
CA THR A 237 10.24 28.13 -16.03
C THR A 237 11.22 27.31 -15.19
N LYS A 238 11.66 26.13 -15.68
CA LYS A 238 12.72 25.32 -15.02
C LYS A 238 14.05 26.08 -14.94
N THR A 239 14.46 26.80 -15.98
CA THR A 239 15.70 27.61 -15.92
C THR A 239 15.58 28.78 -14.94
N ALA A 240 14.44 29.48 -14.90
CA ALA A 240 14.18 30.54 -13.93
C ALA A 240 14.19 30.01 -12.49
N ALA A 241 13.47 28.92 -12.21
CA ALA A 241 13.46 28.27 -10.90
C ALA A 241 14.85 27.75 -10.48
N SER A 242 15.68 27.30 -11.43
CA SER A 242 17.07 26.92 -11.16
C SER A 242 17.93 28.14 -10.80
N ALA A 243 17.75 29.27 -11.48
CA ALA A 243 18.45 30.52 -11.16
C ALA A 243 18.04 31.06 -9.77
N ASP A 244 16.73 31.09 -9.48
CA ASP A 244 16.22 31.46 -8.16
C ASP A 244 16.73 30.51 -7.07
N LYS A 245 16.79 29.20 -7.32
CA LYS A 245 17.42 28.23 -6.40
C LYS A 245 18.88 28.58 -6.12
N THR A 246 19.68 28.91 -7.13
CA THR A 246 21.09 29.31 -6.91
C THR A 246 21.22 30.64 -6.16
N ARG A 247 20.33 31.62 -6.40
CA ARG A 247 20.29 32.87 -5.63
C ARG A 247 19.93 32.61 -4.16
N LEU A 248 18.91 31.80 -3.89
CA LEU A 248 18.50 31.45 -2.54
C LEU A 248 19.57 30.62 -1.82
N GLN A 249 20.27 29.71 -2.52
CA GLN A 249 21.38 28.93 -1.96
C GLN A 249 22.52 29.85 -1.51
N THR A 250 22.98 30.78 -2.35
CA THR A 250 24.03 31.75 -1.97
C THR A 250 23.58 32.70 -0.85
N GLN A 251 22.29 33.04 -0.78
CA GLN A 251 21.74 33.81 0.34
C GLN A 251 21.70 33.00 1.65
N ILE A 252 21.39 31.71 1.60
CA ILE A 252 21.44 30.80 2.76
C ILE A 252 22.88 30.65 3.26
N GLU A 253 23.85 30.46 2.36
CA GLU A 253 25.28 30.38 2.70
C GLU A 253 25.80 31.68 3.34
N GLY A 254 25.39 32.84 2.82
CA GLY A 254 25.68 34.14 3.43
C GLY A 254 25.06 34.30 4.82
N LEU A 255 23.82 33.86 5.02
CA LEU A 255 23.15 33.88 6.32
C LEU A 255 23.76 32.88 7.32
N GLN A 256 24.22 31.72 6.88
CA GLN A 256 24.92 30.74 7.69
C GLN A 256 26.28 31.28 8.16
N SER A 257 27.05 31.90 7.26
CA SER A 257 28.30 32.60 7.60
C SER A 257 28.07 33.72 8.61
N LEU A 258 27.03 34.55 8.42
CA LEU A 258 26.66 35.59 9.37
C LEU A 258 26.23 35.02 10.74
N ALA A 259 25.44 33.94 10.74
CA ALA A 259 25.01 33.26 11.97
C ALA A 259 26.20 32.69 12.76
N GLN A 260 27.16 32.04 12.08
CA GLN A 260 28.39 31.55 12.69
C GLN A 260 29.28 32.70 13.22
N GLY A 261 29.32 33.83 12.51
CA GLY A 261 29.98 35.07 12.97
C GLY A 261 29.31 35.71 14.19
N LEU A 262 27.99 35.59 14.32
CA LEU A 262 27.24 36.04 15.50
C LEU A 262 27.39 35.07 16.68
N GLU A 263 27.36 33.76 16.42
CA GLU A 263 27.53 32.71 17.43
C GLU A 263 28.94 32.74 18.06
N THR A 264 29.98 32.93 17.24
CA THR A 264 31.36 33.10 17.73
C THR A 264 31.55 34.39 18.53
N ARG A 265 30.93 35.50 18.13
CA ARG A 265 30.88 36.75 18.92
C ARG A 265 30.10 36.60 20.22
N CYS A 266 28.99 35.86 20.21
CA CYS A 266 28.19 35.59 21.40
C CYS A 266 28.99 34.77 22.42
N ARG A 267 29.62 33.66 21.98
CA ARG A 267 30.57 32.89 22.81
C ARG A 267 31.74 33.72 23.35
N GLN A 268 32.20 34.74 22.63
CA GLN A 268 33.23 35.63 23.16
C GLN A 268 32.67 36.55 24.25
N ALA A 269 31.53 37.19 24.00
CA ALA A 269 30.87 38.02 25.00
C ALA A 269 30.49 37.23 26.27
N GLU A 270 30.14 35.95 26.15
CA GLU A 270 29.91 35.04 27.29
C GLU A 270 31.18 34.84 28.14
N ARG A 271 32.35 34.64 27.50
CA ARG A 271 33.65 34.53 28.21
C ARG A 271 34.06 35.84 28.87
N ASP A 272 33.90 36.96 28.16
CA ASP A 272 34.21 38.29 28.68
C ASP A 272 33.32 38.62 29.89
N LEU A 273 32.02 38.29 29.79
CA LEU A 273 31.05 38.46 30.86
C LEU A 273 31.34 37.53 32.04
N GLN A 274 31.72 36.26 31.81
CA GLN A 274 32.16 35.39 32.90
C GLN A 274 33.41 35.96 33.61
N THR A 275 34.40 36.43 32.84
CA THR A 275 35.62 37.07 33.38
C THR A 275 35.29 38.30 34.23
N THR A 276 34.23 39.05 33.90
CA THR A 276 33.75 40.17 34.75
C THR A 276 32.97 39.72 35.98
N ARG A 277 32.23 38.59 35.93
CA ARG A 277 31.63 37.97 37.13
C ARG A 277 32.68 37.47 38.10
N ASP A 278 33.72 36.80 37.60
CA ASP A 278 34.79 36.24 38.44
C ASP A 278 35.53 37.37 39.20
N ARG A 279 35.82 38.49 38.51
CA ARG A 279 36.36 39.72 39.12
C ARG A 279 35.40 40.39 40.10
N LEU A 280 34.09 40.36 39.84
CA LEU A 280 33.09 40.90 40.76
C LEU A 280 33.05 40.05 42.04
N ALA A 281 33.04 38.72 41.94
CA ALA A 281 33.09 37.83 43.10
C ALA A 281 34.38 37.99 43.91
N GLU A 282 35.54 38.19 43.25
CA GLU A 282 36.79 38.54 43.94
C GLU A 282 36.68 39.89 44.67
N SER A 283 36.06 40.89 44.05
CA SER A 283 35.79 42.20 44.67
C SER A 283 34.79 42.13 45.83
N GLU A 284 33.78 41.24 45.77
CA GLU A 284 32.82 41.01 46.85
C GLU A 284 33.51 40.32 48.04
N VAL A 285 34.31 39.28 47.79
CA VAL A 285 35.13 38.60 48.81
C VAL A 285 36.15 39.56 49.46
N ASN A 286 36.75 40.47 48.69
CA ASN A 286 37.61 41.51 49.26
C ASN A 286 36.82 42.58 50.02
N GLY A 287 35.60 42.91 49.57
CA GLY A 287 34.65 43.72 50.32
C GLY A 287 34.26 43.10 51.67
N ASP A 288 34.07 41.78 51.72
CA ASP A 288 33.78 41.07 52.97
C ASP A 288 34.93 41.08 53.97
N LYS A 289 36.19 40.89 53.51
CA LYS A 289 37.37 41.08 54.35
C LYS A 289 37.40 42.47 54.97
N LEU A 290 37.16 43.51 54.15
CA LEU A 290 37.10 44.90 54.63
C LEU A 290 35.92 45.15 55.60
N ARG A 291 34.77 44.48 55.41
CA ARG A 291 33.64 44.51 56.35
C ARG A 291 33.98 43.83 57.69
N GLU A 292 34.74 42.74 57.66
CA GLU A 292 35.20 42.04 58.86
C GLU A 292 36.30 42.82 59.61
N GLU A 293 37.26 43.40 58.88
CA GLU A 293 38.25 44.33 59.44
C GLU A 293 37.58 45.53 60.12
N LEU A 294 36.56 46.11 59.47
CA LEU A 294 35.79 47.23 60.04
C LEU A 294 35.09 46.84 61.34
N ARG A 295 34.42 45.69 61.41
CA ARG A 295 33.88 45.15 62.68
C ARG A 295 34.97 44.93 63.73
N GLY A 296 36.18 44.56 63.30
CA GLY A 296 37.37 44.46 64.16
C GLY A 296 37.87 45.83 64.66
N PHE A 297 37.73 46.90 63.89
CA PHE A 297 37.96 48.28 64.34
C PHE A 297 36.85 48.76 65.30
N GLU A 298 35.57 48.60 64.95
CA GLU A 298 34.42 48.92 65.80
C GLU A 298 34.55 48.23 67.18
N SER A 299 34.85 46.93 67.17
CA SER A 299 35.09 46.14 68.40
C SER A 299 36.30 46.62 69.21
N ARG A 300 37.31 47.25 68.58
CA ARG A 300 38.42 47.91 69.30
C ARG A 300 37.96 49.24 69.89
N CYS A 301 37.22 50.06 69.15
CA CYS A 301 36.64 51.31 69.62
C CYS A 301 35.69 51.11 70.81
N CYS A 302 34.77 50.14 70.77
CA CYS A 302 33.90 49.82 71.90
C CYS A 302 34.67 49.34 73.14
N ARG A 303 35.76 48.57 72.97
CA ARG A 303 36.62 48.18 74.11
C ARG A 303 37.37 49.35 74.72
N LEU A 304 37.82 50.32 73.90
CA LEU A 304 38.45 51.55 74.38
C LEU A 304 37.45 52.47 75.09
N GLN A 305 36.25 52.65 74.53
CA GLN A 305 35.15 53.39 75.15
C GLN A 305 34.82 52.82 76.54
N ASN A 306 34.53 51.50 76.61
CA ASN A 306 34.26 50.80 77.86
C ASN A 306 35.46 50.83 78.85
N SER A 307 36.68 51.13 78.41
CA SER A 307 37.83 51.35 79.29
C SER A 307 37.89 52.79 79.81
N CYS A 308 37.56 53.78 78.97
CA CYS A 308 37.47 55.19 79.36
C CYS A 308 36.34 55.39 80.38
N ASP A 309 35.15 54.84 80.13
CA ASP A 309 33.98 54.98 81.00
C ASP A 309 34.23 54.36 82.40
N ARG A 310 34.98 53.24 82.46
CA ARG A 310 35.43 52.63 83.73
C ARG A 310 36.43 53.51 84.46
N LEU A 311 37.50 53.97 83.81
CA LEU A 311 38.49 54.89 84.42
C LEU A 311 37.85 56.20 84.91
N GLN A 312 36.86 56.72 84.18
CA GLN A 312 36.10 57.90 84.59
C GLN A 312 35.21 57.62 85.81
N THR A 313 34.61 56.43 85.89
CA THR A 313 33.84 55.96 87.06
C THR A 313 34.75 55.77 88.29
N GLU A 314 35.91 55.14 88.11
CA GLU A 314 36.92 54.92 89.16
C GLU A 314 37.46 56.27 89.69
N ARG A 315 37.79 57.22 88.80
CA ARG A 315 38.16 58.59 89.21
C ARG A 315 37.04 59.26 90.03
N LEU A 316 35.78 59.11 89.63
CA LEU A 316 34.65 59.70 90.36
C LEU A 316 34.45 59.04 91.74
N GLN A 317 34.67 57.74 91.86
CA GLN A 317 34.65 57.03 93.14
C GLN A 317 35.82 57.45 94.04
N PHE A 318 37.04 57.59 93.50
CA PHE A 318 38.21 58.08 94.22
C PHE A 318 37.98 59.50 94.79
N LEU A 319 37.46 60.42 93.97
CA LEU A 319 37.10 61.76 94.42
C LEU A 319 35.99 61.74 95.50
N ARG A 320 34.99 60.85 95.39
CA ARG A 320 33.97 60.64 96.43
C ARG A 320 34.57 60.16 97.75
N THR A 321 35.49 59.21 97.71
CA THR A 321 36.17 58.70 98.91
C THR A 321 36.94 59.82 99.61
N ILE A 322 37.73 60.60 98.87
CA ILE A 322 38.48 61.74 99.45
C ILE A 322 37.53 62.80 100.01
N ALA A 323 36.51 63.22 99.26
CA ALA A 323 35.53 64.22 99.71
C ALA A 323 34.83 63.80 101.00
N THR A 324 34.50 62.50 101.14
CA THR A 324 33.90 61.95 102.37
C THR A 324 34.87 62.05 103.56
N ILE A 325 36.16 61.71 103.37
CA ILE A 325 37.18 61.76 104.43
C ILE A 325 37.40 63.19 104.95
N ILE A 326 37.32 64.21 104.10
CA ILE A 326 37.57 65.61 104.46
C ILE A 326 36.29 66.45 104.67
N GLY A 327 35.12 65.80 104.70
CA GLY A 327 33.84 66.43 105.06
C GLY A 327 33.24 67.37 104.01
N ILE A 328 33.30 67.02 102.72
CA ILE A 328 32.68 67.78 101.62
C ILE A 328 31.54 66.99 100.99
N ASN A 329 30.36 67.64 100.87
CA ASN A 329 29.16 67.01 100.30
C ASN A 329 29.26 66.75 98.78
N GLU A 330 30.01 67.57 98.04
CA GLU A 330 30.15 67.45 96.58
C GLU A 330 31.58 67.03 96.16
N PRO A 331 31.75 65.88 95.46
CA PRO A 331 33.04 65.26 95.19
C PRO A 331 33.79 65.88 93.99
N CYS A 332 33.86 67.21 93.95
CA CYS A 332 34.61 67.94 92.94
C CYS A 332 36.09 68.08 93.35
N GLU A 333 37.01 67.84 92.40
CA GLU A 333 38.46 67.94 92.60
C GLU A 333 38.89 69.31 93.14
N ASN A 334 38.21 70.39 92.73
CA ASN A 334 38.52 71.74 93.21
C ASN A 334 38.09 71.94 94.67
N ASN A 335 36.86 71.56 95.03
CA ASN A 335 36.37 71.63 96.41
C ASN A 335 37.32 70.86 97.35
N ILE A 336 37.74 69.66 96.94
CA ILE A 336 38.71 68.82 97.65
C ILE A 336 40.05 69.56 97.84
N ARG A 337 40.61 70.12 96.76
CA ARG A 337 41.88 70.88 96.74
C ARG A 337 41.87 72.09 97.68
N ASP A 338 40.73 72.76 97.80
CA ASP A 338 40.59 73.95 98.64
C ASP A 338 40.35 73.59 100.12
N LYS A 339 39.56 72.56 100.44
CA LYS A 339 39.38 72.10 101.83
C LYS A 339 40.64 71.47 102.42
N VAL A 340 41.42 70.74 101.63
CA VAL A 340 42.74 70.26 102.06
C VAL A 340 43.65 71.44 102.41
N ARG A 341 43.64 72.53 101.62
CA ARG A 341 44.41 73.75 101.91
C ARG A 341 43.96 74.43 103.21
N GLU A 342 42.65 74.50 103.44
CA GLU A 342 42.06 75.02 104.69
C GLU A 342 42.54 74.22 105.92
N ILE A 343 42.44 72.88 105.85
CA ILE A 343 42.87 71.97 106.91
C ILE A 343 44.39 72.06 107.14
N THR A 344 45.21 72.13 106.09
CA THR A 344 46.66 72.30 106.20
C THR A 344 47.03 73.61 106.90
N ASN A 345 46.38 74.73 106.53
CA ASN A 345 46.61 76.04 107.16
C ASN A 345 46.21 76.04 108.64
N HIS A 346 45.08 75.39 108.99
CA HIS A 346 44.65 75.25 110.38
C HIS A 346 45.63 74.38 111.20
N ASN A 347 46.07 73.25 110.64
CA ASN A 347 47.07 72.37 111.28
C ASN A 347 48.41 73.08 111.49
N GLN A 348 48.86 73.94 110.56
CA GLN A 348 50.05 74.76 110.77
C GLN A 348 49.89 75.68 111.98
N SER A 349 48.78 76.42 112.05
CA SER A 349 48.49 77.32 113.19
C SER A 349 48.42 76.57 114.53
N LEU A 350 47.86 75.35 114.56
CA LEU A 350 47.91 74.48 115.73
C LEU A 350 49.33 73.99 116.05
N HIS A 351 50.17 73.72 115.06
CA HIS A 351 51.57 73.33 115.28
C HIS A 351 52.41 74.47 115.85
N ASP A 352 52.14 75.70 115.42
CA ASP A 352 52.75 76.92 115.95
C ASP A 352 52.34 77.13 117.43
N GLN A 353 51.06 76.96 117.76
CA GLN A 353 50.56 76.99 119.15
C GLN A 353 51.17 75.88 120.02
N VAL A 354 51.22 74.64 119.51
CA VAL A 354 51.85 73.51 120.22
C VAL A 354 53.35 73.76 120.43
N SER A 355 54.02 74.47 119.53
CA SER A 355 55.43 74.85 119.68
C SER A 355 55.59 75.91 120.79
N GLN A 356 54.72 76.91 120.87
CA GLN A 356 54.68 77.88 121.97
C GLN A 356 54.39 77.21 123.32
N LEU A 357 53.48 76.23 123.37
CA LEU A 357 53.19 75.46 124.59
C LEU A 357 54.35 74.53 124.99
N LYS A 358 55.09 73.97 124.02
CA LYS A 358 56.33 73.22 124.28
C LYS A 358 57.44 74.11 124.85
N GLU A 359 57.58 75.34 124.37
CA GLU A 359 58.52 76.34 124.90
C GLU A 359 58.21 76.62 126.38
N GLN A 360 56.94 76.90 126.71
CA GLN A 360 56.48 77.11 128.09
C GLN A 360 56.68 75.86 128.97
N LEU A 361 56.32 74.68 128.47
CA LEU A 361 56.53 73.42 129.18
C LEU A 361 58.02 73.11 129.39
N HIS A 362 58.91 73.49 128.47
CA HIS A 362 60.35 73.33 128.66
C HIS A 362 60.89 74.24 129.78
N GLN A 363 60.37 75.46 129.87
CA GLN A 363 60.71 76.39 130.95
C GLN A 363 60.26 75.86 132.33
N GLU A 364 59.04 75.33 132.45
CA GLU A 364 58.59 74.68 133.69
C GLU A 364 59.34 73.37 133.98
N ALA A 365 59.60 72.55 132.95
CA ALA A 365 60.37 71.32 133.08
C ALA A 365 61.84 71.57 133.47
N SER A 366 62.40 72.75 133.20
CA SER A 366 63.70 73.17 133.72
C SER A 366 63.66 73.38 135.22
N ARG A 367 62.67 74.15 135.72
CA ARG A 367 62.47 74.40 137.17
C ARG A 367 62.17 73.10 137.94
N HIS A 368 61.38 72.21 137.35
CA HIS A 368 61.10 70.90 137.93
C HIS A 368 62.33 69.99 137.97
N ARG A 369 63.26 70.08 137.01
CA ARG A 369 64.50 69.28 137.02
C ARG A 369 65.43 69.70 138.15
N GLU A 370 65.61 71.00 138.32
CA GLU A 370 66.38 71.61 139.42
C GLU A 370 65.81 71.21 140.80
N HIS A 371 64.48 71.04 140.90
CA HIS A 371 63.82 70.49 142.09
C HIS A 371 63.98 68.96 142.24
N GLN A 372 63.98 68.21 141.13
CA GLN A 372 64.10 66.74 141.13
C GLN A 372 65.53 66.26 141.39
N GLU A 373 66.55 66.97 140.93
CA GLU A 373 67.96 66.64 141.19
C GLU A 373 68.28 66.72 142.68
N ASN A 374 67.77 67.75 143.38
CA ASN A 374 67.88 67.89 144.83
C ASN A 374 67.17 66.76 145.61
N THR A 375 66.04 66.23 145.11
CA THR A 375 65.31 65.14 145.79
C THR A 375 65.89 63.75 145.49
N THR A 376 66.37 63.50 144.27
CA THR A 376 67.06 62.25 143.91
C THR A 376 68.42 62.09 144.62
N CYS A 377 69.10 63.20 144.94
CA CYS A 377 70.28 63.20 145.80
C CYS A 377 69.99 62.56 147.18
N ARG A 378 68.83 62.83 147.78
CA ARG A 378 68.43 62.22 149.07
C ARG A 378 68.19 60.71 148.95
N LEU A 379 67.51 60.25 147.90
CA LEU A 379 67.15 58.85 147.72
C LEU A 379 68.38 57.93 147.48
N LYS A 380 69.42 58.42 146.80
CA LYS A 380 70.65 57.63 146.57
C LYS A 380 71.35 57.22 147.88
N ASN A 381 71.31 58.07 148.90
CA ASN A 381 71.93 57.78 150.20
C ASN A 381 71.19 56.65 150.94
N GLU A 382 69.85 56.61 150.84
CA GLU A 382 69.03 55.54 151.40
C GLU A 382 69.27 54.20 150.67
N GLU A 383 69.43 54.22 149.34
CA GLU A 383 69.68 53.00 148.57
C GLU A 383 71.09 52.42 148.77
N GLN A 384 72.12 53.26 148.96
CA GLN A 384 73.43 52.80 149.43
C GLN A 384 73.34 52.09 150.79
N HIS A 385 72.41 52.49 151.65
CA HIS A 385 72.18 51.84 152.94
C HIS A 385 71.59 50.42 152.79
N ARG A 386 70.81 50.14 151.73
CA ARG A 386 70.31 48.80 151.38
C ARG A 386 71.42 47.90 150.84
N MET A 387 72.16 48.36 149.83
CA MET A 387 73.24 47.60 149.17
C MET A 387 74.30 47.10 150.16
N SER A 388 74.68 47.94 151.13
CA SER A 388 75.69 47.63 152.16
C SER A 388 75.29 46.46 153.09
N VAL A 389 73.99 46.17 153.21
CA VAL A 389 73.47 45.04 154.00
C VAL A 389 73.46 43.75 153.15
N GLU A 390 73.10 43.85 151.88
CA GLU A 390 73.04 42.71 150.95
C GLU A 390 74.43 42.12 150.67
N GLU A 391 75.43 42.95 150.34
CA GLU A 391 76.79 42.49 150.00
C GLU A 391 77.46 41.72 151.16
N ARG A 392 77.16 42.11 152.41
CA ARG A 392 77.70 41.46 153.61
C ARG A 392 77.01 40.13 153.93
N LEU A 393 75.78 39.92 153.45
CA LEU A 393 75.10 38.63 153.51
C LEU A 393 75.69 37.66 152.47
N GLU A 394 76.00 38.12 151.26
CA GLU A 394 76.65 37.30 150.23
C GLU A 394 78.08 36.89 150.57
N LYS A 395 78.88 37.76 151.19
CA LYS A 395 80.26 37.43 151.58
C LYS A 395 80.34 36.32 152.62
N ALA A 396 79.46 36.32 153.62
CA ALA A 396 79.35 35.23 154.61
C ALA A 396 78.99 33.87 153.97
N CYS A 397 78.28 33.87 152.85
CA CYS A 397 77.98 32.65 152.08
C CYS A 397 79.20 32.14 151.28
N HIS A 398 80.01 33.05 150.72
CA HIS A 398 81.22 32.69 149.97
C HIS A 398 82.34 32.15 150.88
N GLU A 399 82.50 32.72 152.07
CA GLU A 399 83.45 32.24 153.10
C GLU A 399 83.23 30.76 153.45
N LEU A 400 81.98 30.27 153.41
CA LEU A 400 81.62 28.87 153.73
C LEU A 400 81.79 27.87 152.58
N GLN A 401 81.91 28.33 151.33
CA GLN A 401 82.09 27.43 150.17
C GLN A 401 83.55 27.30 149.73
N HIS A 402 84.30 28.40 149.61
CA HIS A 402 85.65 28.34 149.02
C HIS A 402 86.63 27.53 149.87
N LEU A 403 86.58 27.67 151.20
CA LEU A 403 87.41 26.93 152.16
C LEU A 403 87.21 25.40 152.12
N ARG A 404 86.19 24.89 151.43
CA ARG A 404 86.00 23.45 151.15
C ARG A 404 86.55 23.02 149.79
N ALA A 405 86.54 23.92 148.80
CA ALA A 405 86.97 23.64 147.44
C ALA A 405 88.48 23.79 147.24
N GLU A 406 89.06 24.87 147.77
CA GLU A 406 90.48 25.20 147.67
C GLU A 406 91.34 24.10 148.30
N HIS A 407 90.89 23.60 149.46
CA HIS A 407 91.51 22.48 150.15
C HIS A 407 91.47 21.15 149.37
N THR A 408 90.37 20.87 148.66
CA THR A 408 90.18 19.56 147.98
C THR A 408 90.84 19.53 146.60
N THR A 409 90.96 20.69 145.94
CA THR A 409 91.49 20.78 144.56
C THR A 409 93.01 20.88 144.53
N LEU A 410 93.62 21.51 145.53
CA LEU A 410 95.07 21.69 145.63
C LEU A 410 95.82 20.34 145.78
N SER A 411 95.23 19.34 146.44
CA SER A 411 95.83 17.99 146.53
C SER A 411 95.70 17.17 145.23
N GLU A 412 94.63 17.34 144.44
CA GLU A 412 94.43 16.59 143.19
C GLU A 412 95.23 17.13 142.00
N TYR A 413 95.18 18.44 141.73
CA TYR A 413 95.68 18.94 140.44
C TYR A 413 97.20 18.85 140.33
N LEU A 414 97.93 18.98 141.43
CA LEU A 414 99.39 18.83 141.44
C LEU A 414 99.82 17.43 140.95
N VAL A 415 98.99 16.40 141.18
CA VAL A 415 99.19 15.04 140.66
C VAL A 415 98.86 14.92 139.16
N ARG A 416 97.97 15.75 138.59
CA ARG A 416 97.70 15.81 137.14
C ARG A 416 98.73 16.65 136.38
N LEU A 417 99.17 17.76 136.97
CA LEU A 417 100.27 18.57 136.47
C LEU A 417 101.57 17.74 136.45
N ALA A 418 101.73 16.85 137.43
CA ALA A 418 102.64 15.70 137.45
C ALA A 418 102.60 14.71 136.26
N ARG A 419 101.69 14.84 135.26
CA ARG A 419 101.46 13.78 134.24
C ARG A 419 101.50 14.17 132.77
N ALA A 420 100.74 15.16 132.31
CA ALA A 420 100.34 15.22 130.89
C ALA A 420 101.42 15.70 129.89
N LEU A 421 102.54 16.24 130.39
CA LEU A 421 103.79 16.38 129.62
C LEU A 421 104.68 15.10 129.68
N CYS A 422 104.10 13.98 130.14
CA CYS A 422 104.71 12.65 130.34
C CYS A 422 105.76 12.58 131.47
N TRP A 423 105.33 12.77 132.73
CA TRP A 423 106.16 12.79 133.95
C TRP A 423 105.63 11.79 135.03
N SER A 424 106.44 11.38 136.03
CA SER A 424 106.20 10.10 136.74
C SER A 424 106.52 9.92 138.25
N GLU A 425 107.08 10.88 139.00
CA GLU A 425 107.79 10.54 140.27
C GLU A 425 107.02 10.72 141.62
N CYS A 426 105.81 11.28 141.67
CA CYS A 426 105.07 11.51 142.93
C CYS A 426 103.63 10.97 142.89
N SER A 427 103.14 10.39 144.01
CA SER A 427 102.19 9.27 143.94
C SER A 427 100.92 9.28 144.80
N GLU A 428 100.79 10.02 145.91
CA GLU A 428 99.58 9.98 146.76
C GLU A 428 99.30 11.29 147.56
N PRO A 429 98.03 11.64 147.89
CA PRO A 429 97.65 12.98 148.35
C PRO A 429 97.32 13.10 149.86
N PRO A 430 97.48 14.29 150.47
CA PRO A 430 97.00 14.56 151.83
C PRO A 430 95.47 14.59 151.96
N ALA A 431 94.95 14.12 153.10
CA ALA A 431 93.52 14.07 153.37
C ALA A 431 92.93 15.48 153.61
N PRO A 432 91.88 15.91 152.89
CA PRO A 432 91.28 17.23 153.06
C PRO A 432 90.83 17.52 154.51
N GLY A 433 91.18 18.70 155.01
CA GLY A 433 91.33 19.00 156.44
C GLY A 433 92.79 19.03 156.94
N SER A 434 93.77 18.62 156.10
CA SER A 434 95.21 18.51 156.42
C SER A 434 96.11 19.07 155.29
N ASP A 435 97.21 19.75 155.61
CA ASP A 435 98.04 20.59 154.70
C ASP A 435 98.54 19.98 153.36
N THR A 436 98.79 20.80 152.32
CA THR A 436 98.89 20.37 150.88
C THR A 436 99.88 21.12 149.92
N THR A 437 100.75 22.01 150.38
CA THR A 437 101.16 23.27 149.68
C THR A 437 102.23 23.31 148.52
N ILE A 438 102.28 22.46 147.45
CA ILE A 438 103.54 22.30 146.61
C ILE A 438 103.52 22.39 144.86
N LEU A 439 102.82 23.29 143.84
CA LEU A 439 103.03 23.92 142.23
C LEU A 439 101.99 24.40 140.81
N GLY A 440 102.13 25.32 139.63
CA GLY A 440 101.37 25.56 138.08
C GLY A 440 101.18 26.86 136.87
N GLU A 441 100.73 26.89 135.41
CA GLU A 441 100.45 28.07 134.16
C GLU A 441 99.92 27.99 132.44
N THR A 442 99.49 29.01 131.40
CA THR A 442 98.91 29.08 129.77
C THR A 442 98.80 30.32 128.46
N LEU A 443 98.14 30.38 127.09
CA LEU A 443 98.09 31.45 125.73
C LEU A 443 97.09 31.61 124.23
N LEU A 444 97.10 32.55 123.05
CA LEU A 444 96.14 32.86 121.65
C LEU A 444 96.33 33.79 120.11
N GLU A 445 95.44 34.08 118.91
CA GLU A 445 95.56 34.79 117.34
C GLU A 445 94.37 35.36 116.10
N ARG A 446 94.44 36.13 114.78
CA ARG A 446 93.44 36.47 113.40
C ARG A 446 93.60 37.44 111.88
N ALA A 447 92.68 37.75 110.70
CA ALA A 447 92.76 38.52 109.14
C ALA A 447 91.57 39.19 107.94
N GLU A 448 91.67 39.77 106.53
CA GLU A 448 90.70 40.65 105.40
C GLU A 448 90.62 40.89 103.59
N ARG A 449 89.82 41.78 102.64
CA ARG A 449 89.76 42.22 100.94
C ARG A 449 88.65 43.19 99.87
N LEU A 450 88.70 43.73 98.44
CA LEU A 450 87.64 44.53 97.31
C LEU A 450 87.74 45.11 95.59
N ALA A 451 86.81 45.83 94.62
CA ALA A 451 86.74 46.32 92.95
C ALA A 451 85.74 47.44 91.92
N THR A 452 85.63 47.79 90.43
CA THR A 452 84.71 48.83 89.37
C THR A 452 84.64 49.19 87.58
N HIS A 453 83.88 50.18 86.70
CA HIS A 453 83.56 50.48 85.01
C HIS A 453 82.91 51.93 84.13
N HIS A 454 82.42 52.52 82.80
CA HIS A 454 82.02 52.60 81.11
C HIS A 454 81.54 53.98 80.00
N ASP A 455 81.11 54.14 78.55
CA ASP A 455 80.79 55.42 77.39
C ASP A 455 79.95 55.61 75.77
N HIS A 456 79.72 56.74 74.77
CA HIS A 456 78.88 57.05 73.28
C HIS A 456 78.89 58.29 71.92
N HIS A 457 78.00 58.60 70.71
CA HIS A 457 78.04 59.52 69.23
C HIS A 457 76.85 60.23 68.02
N VAL A 458 76.95 61.05 66.74
CA VAL A 458 75.88 61.83 65.56
C VAL A 458 76.02 62.57 63.88
N HIS A 459 75.10 63.27 62.89
CA HIS A 459 75.09 63.85 61.23
C HIS A 459 74.09 64.99 60.18
N GLY A 460 74.09 65.45 58.71
CA GLY A 460 73.17 66.48 57.60
C GLY A 460 73.24 67.05 55.86
N ILE A 461 72.38 67.90 54.92
CA ILE A 461 72.25 68.35 53.21
C ILE A 461 71.39 69.64 52.19
N CYS A 462 71.36 70.06 50.71
CA CYS A 462 70.55 71.22 49.64
C CYS A 462 70.48 71.61 47.83
N ASP A 463 69.74 72.60 46.92
CA ASP A 463 69.54 73.04 45.21
C ASP A 463 68.72 74.42 44.29
N LYS A 464 68.31 75.07 42.93
CA LYS A 464 68.26 75.38 41.19
C LYS A 464 67.38 76.60 40.11
N ASN A 465 67.44 77.13 38.66
CA ASN A 465 66.52 78.17 37.54
C ASN A 465 66.66 78.80 35.79
N CYS A 466 65.78 79.59 34.78
CA CYS A 466 65.86 80.32 33.16
C CYS A 466 64.76 81.29 32.01
N TRP A 467 64.88 81.99 30.63
CA TRP A 467 63.89 82.80 29.39
C TRP A 467 64.07 83.59 27.72
N GLU A 468 63.20 84.46 26.79
CA GLU A 468 62.96 84.97 25.10
C GLU A 468 62.52 86.53 24.19
N LEU A 469 62.08 87.21 22.86
CA LEU A 469 61.61 87.37 21.17
C LEU A 469 61.29 88.82 20.03
N ALA A 470 60.86 89.06 18.57
CA ALA A 470 60.64 90.38 17.41
C ALA A 470 59.86 90.69 15.75
N ASN A 471 59.70 91.87 14.75
CA ASN A 471 58.97 92.25 13.19
C ASN A 471 58.90 93.69 11.99
N HIS A 472 58.39 93.95 10.55
CA HIS A 472 58.16 95.28 9.40
C HIS A 472 57.44 95.57 7.72
N HIS A 473 57.43 96.70 6.67
CA HIS A 473 56.72 97.15 5.12
C HIS A 473 57.36 98.00 3.76
N SER A 474 57.13 97.84 2.34
CA SER A 474 57.35 98.80 1.04
C SER A 474 56.96 98.44 -0.55
N HIS A 475 57.59 98.91 -1.72
CA HIS A 475 57.03 99.15 -3.17
C HIS A 475 57.74 98.65 -4.55
N SER A 476 56.97 98.22 -5.61
CA SER A 476 57.09 98.35 -7.14
C SER A 476 57.85 97.38 -8.18
N HIS A 477 57.33 97.35 -9.46
CA HIS A 477 57.80 96.80 -10.80
C HIS A 477 57.80 95.25 -11.07
N SER A 478 57.62 94.67 -12.29
CA SER A 478 57.49 95.18 -13.69
C SER A 478 56.72 94.26 -14.71
N HIS A 479 55.89 94.86 -15.61
CA HIS A 479 55.62 94.64 -17.07
C HIS A 479 55.52 93.23 -17.79
N HIS A 480 54.89 93.00 -18.98
CA HIS A 480 54.25 93.78 -20.11
C HIS A 480 53.25 92.89 -20.94
N HIS A 481 52.05 93.33 -21.41
CA HIS A 481 51.61 93.78 -22.79
C HIS A 481 51.41 92.71 -23.93
N SER A 482 50.53 92.81 -24.97
CA SER A 482 49.45 93.77 -25.39
C SER A 482 48.57 93.38 -26.65
N HIS A 483 47.31 93.86 -26.74
CA HIS A 483 46.48 94.36 -27.91
C HIS A 483 46.07 93.47 -29.15
N LEU A 484 44.83 93.39 -29.71
CA LEU A 484 43.75 94.33 -30.19
C LEU A 484 44.05 95.15 -31.50
N PRO A 485 43.08 95.68 -32.33
CA PRO A 485 41.87 95.14 -33.03
C PRO A 485 41.51 95.78 -34.45
N LYS A 486 40.31 95.49 -35.06
CA LYS A 486 39.41 96.31 -36.01
C LYS A 486 39.23 96.02 -37.56
N LEU A 487 38.00 95.59 -37.93
CA LEU A 487 36.94 96.15 -38.86
C LEU A 487 37.12 96.69 -40.33
N ARG A 488 35.98 96.67 -41.09
CA ARG A 488 35.56 97.31 -42.41
C ARG A 488 35.81 96.51 -43.73
N ARG A 489 35.11 96.66 -44.89
CA ARG A 489 34.00 97.52 -45.44
C ARG A 489 33.26 96.86 -46.65
N GLU A 490 32.17 97.44 -47.19
CA GLU A 490 31.33 96.97 -48.34
C GLU A 490 31.61 97.62 -49.75
N ARG A 491 30.81 97.21 -50.80
CA ARG A 491 30.40 97.88 -52.09
C ARG A 491 31.24 97.58 -53.37
N SER A 492 30.79 97.72 -54.66
CA SER A 492 29.49 98.10 -55.32
C SER A 492 29.45 97.86 -56.87
N CYS A 493 28.30 97.38 -57.40
CA CYS A 493 27.54 97.73 -58.66
C CYS A 493 28.14 97.98 -60.09
N THR A 494 27.24 98.10 -61.09
CA THR A 494 27.30 98.86 -62.40
C THR A 494 28.19 98.33 -63.56
N ASP A 495 27.97 98.58 -64.88
CA ASP A 495 26.90 99.29 -65.65
C ASP A 495 26.72 98.84 -67.16
N LEU A 496 25.99 99.63 -67.96
CA LEU A 496 25.59 99.48 -69.39
C LEU A 496 26.65 99.96 -70.46
N PRO A 497 26.29 100.52 -71.66
CA PRO A 497 26.24 99.82 -72.96
C PRO A 497 27.16 100.44 -74.06
N MET A 498 27.16 99.91 -75.32
CA MET A 498 27.22 100.67 -76.60
C MET A 498 27.24 99.73 -77.85
N LYS A 499 27.41 100.31 -79.06
CA LYS A 499 26.39 100.31 -80.12
C LYS A 499 26.98 100.67 -81.51
N GLU A 500 27.01 99.74 -82.48
CA GLU A 500 27.51 99.99 -83.86
C GLU A 500 26.65 99.37 -84.98
N SER A 501 26.82 99.89 -86.20
CA SER A 501 26.26 99.41 -87.49
C SER A 501 24.74 99.12 -87.52
N THR A 502 23.92 100.07 -88.00
CA THR A 502 22.44 99.95 -88.00
C THR A 502 21.88 98.76 -88.78
N ALA A 503 22.53 98.32 -89.87
CA ALA A 503 22.09 97.13 -90.61
C ALA A 503 22.44 95.82 -89.88
N LEU A 504 23.68 95.70 -89.41
CA LEU A 504 24.14 94.56 -88.61
C LEU A 504 23.35 94.49 -87.29
N TYR A 505 23.13 95.62 -86.63
CA TYR A 505 22.35 95.76 -85.41
C TYR A 505 20.87 95.42 -85.63
N ASN A 506 20.27 95.76 -86.78
CA ASN A 506 18.89 95.35 -87.06
C ASN A 506 18.79 93.84 -87.30
N LEU A 507 19.74 93.19 -87.99
CA LEU A 507 19.79 91.73 -88.08
C LEU A 507 20.11 91.08 -86.72
N GLN A 508 21.11 91.57 -85.98
CA GLN A 508 21.46 91.08 -84.64
C GLN A 508 20.31 91.27 -83.66
N ARG A 509 19.56 92.38 -83.72
CA ARG A 509 18.35 92.61 -82.91
C ARG A 509 17.22 91.68 -83.34
N ARG A 510 17.02 91.43 -84.64
CA ARG A 510 16.04 90.43 -85.13
C ARG A 510 16.41 89.02 -84.65
N VAL A 511 17.68 88.63 -84.76
CA VAL A 511 18.22 87.36 -84.27
C VAL A 511 18.15 87.26 -82.74
N ARG A 512 18.42 88.35 -82.00
CA ARG A 512 18.32 88.42 -80.54
C ARG A 512 16.86 88.28 -80.08
N VAL A 513 15.93 89.01 -80.69
CA VAL A 513 14.49 88.89 -80.41
C VAL A 513 13.94 87.50 -80.79
N LEU A 514 14.42 86.90 -81.88
CA LEU A 514 14.06 85.52 -82.24
C LEU A 514 14.67 84.49 -81.27
N ARG A 515 15.92 84.66 -80.84
CA ARG A 515 16.55 83.83 -79.78
C ARG A 515 15.81 83.96 -78.46
N GLU A 516 15.40 85.18 -78.07
CA GLU A 516 14.58 85.42 -76.89
C GLU A 516 13.18 84.82 -77.04
N GLN A 517 12.55 84.86 -78.22
CA GLN A 517 11.27 84.18 -78.46
C GLN A 517 11.40 82.65 -78.38
N VAL A 518 12.50 82.08 -78.88
CA VAL A 518 12.81 80.66 -78.74
C VAL A 518 13.03 80.32 -77.26
N GLN A 519 13.92 81.01 -76.55
CA GLN A 519 14.16 80.81 -75.12
C GLN A 519 12.89 80.95 -74.26
N ARG A 520 12.00 81.91 -74.57
CA ARG A 520 10.69 82.04 -73.89
C ARG A 520 9.74 80.88 -74.19
N ARG A 521 9.77 80.32 -75.41
CA ARG A 521 9.02 79.12 -75.77
C ARG A 521 9.60 77.86 -75.13
N ASP A 522 10.91 77.72 -75.10
CA ASP A 522 11.61 76.60 -74.45
C ASP A 522 11.32 76.58 -72.94
N LEU A 523 11.42 77.75 -72.28
CA LEU A 523 11.05 77.91 -70.88
C LEU A 523 9.56 77.59 -70.64
N HIS A 524 8.66 77.99 -71.55
CA HIS A 524 7.24 77.67 -71.45
C HIS A 524 6.96 76.17 -71.62
N LEU A 525 7.62 75.52 -72.59
CA LEU A 525 7.55 74.07 -72.78
C LEU A 525 8.10 73.33 -71.56
N GLU A 526 9.17 73.81 -70.94
CA GLU A 526 9.75 73.21 -69.74
C GLU A 526 8.85 73.38 -68.50
N LEU A 527 8.21 74.54 -68.35
CA LEU A 527 7.17 74.76 -67.33
C LEU A 527 5.94 73.87 -67.56
N LEU A 528 5.55 73.62 -68.83
CA LEU A 528 4.48 72.68 -69.16
C LEU A 528 4.87 71.23 -68.87
N ARG A 529 6.08 70.78 -69.24
CA ARG A 529 6.62 69.45 -68.87
C ARG A 529 6.61 69.26 -67.36
N ARG A 530 7.12 70.24 -66.60
CA ARG A 530 7.12 70.21 -65.14
C ARG A 530 5.71 70.19 -64.54
N LYS A 531 4.75 70.90 -65.15
CA LYS A 531 3.33 70.84 -64.75
C LYS A 531 2.71 69.47 -65.04
N ILE A 532 3.03 68.84 -66.17
CA ILE A 532 2.58 67.49 -66.51
C ILE A 532 3.16 66.47 -65.52
N ALA A 533 4.47 66.50 -65.28
CA ALA A 533 5.12 65.62 -64.29
C ALA A 533 4.49 65.76 -62.89
N LEU A 534 4.26 66.99 -62.43
CA LEU A 534 3.56 67.23 -61.16
C LEU A 534 2.10 66.73 -61.15
N LEU A 535 1.38 66.77 -62.27
CA LEU A 535 0.03 66.21 -62.36
C LEU A 535 0.04 64.68 -62.37
N GLU A 536 1.01 64.05 -63.04
CA GLU A 536 1.22 62.61 -62.99
C GLU A 536 1.64 62.13 -61.60
N ASP A 537 2.55 62.82 -60.92
CA ASP A 537 2.97 62.49 -59.55
C ASP A 537 1.83 62.64 -58.55
N ASN A 538 1.00 63.68 -58.71
CA ASN A 538 -0.24 63.80 -57.93
C ASN A 538 -1.27 62.70 -58.25
N ALA A 539 -1.29 62.17 -59.49
CA ALA A 539 -2.13 61.01 -59.83
C ALA A 539 -1.58 59.72 -59.20
N ARG A 540 -0.27 59.47 -59.35
CA ARG A 540 0.47 58.34 -58.73
C ARG A 540 0.27 58.31 -57.20
N GLY A 541 0.44 59.46 -56.54
CA GLY A 541 0.23 59.61 -55.10
C GLY A 541 -1.22 59.35 -54.68
N LYS A 542 -2.21 59.83 -55.44
CA LYS A 542 -3.64 59.53 -55.18
C LYS A 542 -3.96 58.04 -55.33
N THR A 543 -3.41 57.36 -56.33
CA THR A 543 -3.60 55.91 -56.48
C THR A 543 -2.95 55.13 -55.34
N MET A 544 -1.77 55.53 -54.87
CA MET A 544 -1.08 54.91 -53.73
C MET A 544 -1.88 55.05 -52.43
N LEU A 545 -2.32 56.26 -52.09
CA LEU A 545 -3.15 56.53 -50.91
C LEU A 545 -4.50 55.79 -50.97
N GLN A 546 -5.09 55.64 -52.17
CA GLN A 546 -6.29 54.86 -52.37
C GLN A 546 -6.06 53.36 -52.09
N THR A 547 -4.94 52.78 -52.55
CA THR A 547 -4.60 51.38 -52.24
C THR A 547 -4.30 51.18 -50.76
N GLU A 548 -3.54 52.07 -50.10
CA GLU A 548 -3.27 52.01 -48.65
C GLU A 548 -4.56 52.07 -47.82
N ARG A 549 -5.50 52.93 -48.22
CA ARG A 549 -6.83 53.04 -47.60
C ARG A 549 -7.64 51.75 -47.74
N ASP A 550 -7.68 51.18 -48.94
CA ASP A 550 -8.48 49.98 -49.20
C ASP A 550 -7.87 48.74 -48.54
N GLU A 551 -6.54 48.65 -48.45
CA GLU A 551 -5.86 47.68 -47.59
C GLU A 551 -6.19 47.88 -46.11
N ALA A 552 -6.16 49.12 -45.60
CA ALA A 552 -6.48 49.42 -44.20
C ALA A 552 -7.92 49.02 -43.87
N VAL A 553 -8.87 49.28 -44.77
CA VAL A 553 -10.27 48.81 -44.66
C VAL A 553 -10.35 47.28 -44.71
N HIS A 554 -9.56 46.61 -45.55
CA HIS A 554 -9.51 45.14 -45.58
C HIS A 554 -8.95 44.56 -44.27
N ARG A 555 -7.85 45.13 -43.75
CA ARG A 555 -7.27 44.78 -42.44
C ARG A 555 -8.28 44.98 -41.31
N ALA A 556 -8.97 46.11 -41.28
CA ALA A 556 -10.02 46.40 -40.29
C ALA A 556 -11.18 45.40 -40.37
N ARG A 557 -11.68 45.06 -41.57
CA ARG A 557 -12.72 44.04 -41.77
C ARG A 557 -12.28 42.64 -41.34
N LYS A 558 -11.02 42.26 -41.59
CA LYS A 558 -10.45 40.99 -41.12
C LYS A 558 -10.36 40.95 -39.59
N ASN A 559 -9.95 42.05 -38.96
CA ASN A 559 -9.86 42.15 -37.51
C ASN A 559 -11.24 42.15 -36.83
N SER A 560 -12.24 42.82 -37.41
CA SER A 560 -13.64 42.75 -36.94
C SER A 560 -14.13 41.30 -36.90
N LYS A 561 -14.02 40.57 -38.02
CA LYS A 561 -14.40 39.15 -38.10
C LYS A 561 -13.64 38.24 -37.15
N ASN A 562 -12.42 38.60 -36.75
CA ASN A 562 -11.68 37.87 -35.73
C ASN A 562 -12.16 38.22 -34.31
N ALA A 563 -12.48 39.48 -34.02
CA ALA A 563 -13.08 39.90 -32.75
C ALA A 563 -14.50 39.34 -32.55
N GLU A 564 -15.29 39.25 -33.62
CA GLU A 564 -16.60 38.59 -33.64
C GLU A 564 -16.47 37.10 -33.26
N ARG A 565 -15.48 36.39 -33.82
CA ARG A 565 -15.19 34.99 -33.49
C ARG A 565 -14.72 34.80 -32.05
N THR A 566 -13.79 35.62 -31.56
CA THR A 566 -13.29 35.48 -30.18
C THR A 566 -14.33 35.90 -29.14
N ALA A 567 -15.21 36.86 -29.46
CA ALA A 567 -16.38 37.19 -28.64
C ALA A 567 -17.38 36.02 -28.57
N GLN A 568 -17.65 35.36 -29.70
CA GLN A 568 -18.50 34.16 -29.75
C GLN A 568 -17.89 33.00 -28.93
N GLN A 569 -16.61 32.69 -29.12
CA GLN A 569 -15.89 31.68 -28.34
C GLN A 569 -15.89 32.00 -26.83
N LEU A 570 -15.71 33.28 -26.46
CA LEU A 570 -15.82 33.72 -25.07
C LEU A 570 -17.24 33.57 -24.51
N SER A 571 -18.28 33.69 -25.34
CA SER A 571 -19.67 33.42 -24.97
C SER A 571 -19.90 31.94 -24.72
N GLU A 572 -19.41 31.07 -25.61
CA GLU A 572 -19.50 29.61 -25.51
C GLU A 572 -18.78 29.07 -24.26
N VAL A 573 -17.55 29.54 -24.01
CA VAL A 573 -16.79 29.18 -22.79
C VAL A 573 -17.47 29.70 -21.52
N LYS A 574 -18.13 30.87 -21.56
CA LYS A 574 -18.94 31.35 -20.43
C LYS A 574 -20.19 30.50 -20.18
N ALA A 575 -20.86 30.04 -21.24
CA ALA A 575 -22.00 29.13 -21.12
C ALA A 575 -21.57 27.79 -20.50
N GLN A 576 -20.49 27.18 -20.99
CA GLN A 576 -19.89 25.97 -20.43
C GLN A 576 -19.47 26.16 -18.95
N LEU A 577 -18.91 27.31 -18.59
CA LEU A 577 -18.56 27.63 -17.21
C LEU A 577 -19.79 27.76 -16.29
N VAL A 578 -20.94 28.18 -16.82
CA VAL A 578 -22.21 28.19 -16.06
C VAL A 578 -22.76 26.77 -15.94
N GLU A 579 -22.76 25.99 -17.02
CA GLU A 579 -23.20 24.59 -17.02
C GLU A 579 -22.43 23.72 -16.00
N VAL A 580 -21.09 23.79 -16.03
CA VAL A 580 -20.22 23.07 -15.08
C VAL A 580 -20.44 23.53 -13.63
N LYS A 581 -20.80 24.80 -13.39
CA LYS A 581 -21.19 25.29 -12.05
C LYS A 581 -22.53 24.73 -11.60
N THR A 582 -23.51 24.61 -12.49
CA THR A 582 -24.80 23.97 -12.19
C THR A 582 -24.59 22.49 -11.85
N GLN A 583 -23.84 21.76 -12.68
CA GLN A 583 -23.48 20.35 -12.42
C GLN A 583 -22.73 20.16 -11.10
N LEU A 584 -21.84 21.10 -10.72
CA LEU A 584 -21.12 21.06 -9.44
C LEU A 584 -22.06 21.29 -8.24
N ASN A 585 -23.05 22.17 -8.38
CA ASN A 585 -24.07 22.38 -7.35
C ASN A 585 -24.96 21.13 -7.20
N GLU A 586 -25.45 20.57 -8.30
CA GLU A 586 -26.24 19.33 -8.32
C GLU A 586 -25.47 18.16 -7.69
N ALA A 587 -24.18 18.01 -8.01
CA ALA A 587 -23.30 17.03 -7.36
C ALA A 587 -23.15 17.26 -5.84
N SER A 588 -23.22 18.51 -5.37
CA SER A 588 -23.21 18.83 -3.93
C SER A 588 -24.54 18.48 -3.26
N ASP A 589 -25.68 18.70 -3.91
CA ASP A 589 -27.01 18.33 -3.42
C ASP A 589 -27.20 16.80 -3.36
N TYR A 590 -26.70 16.08 -4.39
CA TYR A 590 -26.65 14.61 -4.36
C TYR A 590 -25.77 14.10 -3.21
N LYS A 591 -24.63 14.75 -2.93
CA LYS A 591 -23.77 14.40 -1.79
C LYS A 591 -24.45 14.66 -0.45
N ILE A 592 -25.17 15.78 -0.28
CA ILE A 592 -25.94 16.07 0.93
C ILE A 592 -27.01 14.98 1.13
N THR A 593 -27.81 14.71 0.10
CA THR A 593 -28.88 13.69 0.14
C THR A 593 -28.33 12.29 0.43
N ALA A 594 -27.14 11.94 -0.09
CA ALA A 594 -26.47 10.67 0.21
C ALA A 594 -26.02 10.58 1.67
N LEU A 595 -25.48 11.66 2.25
CA LEU A 595 -25.09 11.72 3.66
C LEU A 595 -26.30 11.68 4.61
N GLU A 596 -27.43 12.25 4.22
CA GLU A 596 -28.69 12.14 4.97
C GLU A 596 -29.24 10.72 4.94
N ARG A 597 -29.18 10.03 3.79
CA ARG A 597 -29.54 8.61 3.68
C ARG A 597 -28.62 7.72 4.51
N ALA A 598 -27.30 7.97 4.50
CA ALA A 598 -26.34 7.24 5.33
C ALA A 598 -26.68 7.36 6.82
N ARG A 599 -26.83 8.59 7.33
CA ARG A 599 -27.28 8.85 8.72
C ARG A 599 -28.61 8.16 9.06
N LYS A 600 -29.53 8.06 8.09
CA LYS A 600 -30.80 7.37 8.29
C LYS A 600 -30.64 5.84 8.35
N CYS A 601 -29.69 5.27 7.61
CA CYS A 601 -29.30 3.87 7.78
C CYS A 601 -28.66 3.65 9.16
N ASP A 602 -27.75 4.52 9.60
CA ASP A 602 -27.12 4.43 10.92
C ASP A 602 -28.16 4.45 12.07
N GLU A 603 -29.13 5.37 12.02
CA GLU A 603 -30.25 5.41 12.99
C GLU A 603 -31.11 4.13 12.98
N LEU A 604 -31.37 3.56 11.81
CA LEU A 604 -32.17 2.35 11.68
C LEU A 604 -31.40 1.10 12.13
N GLN A 605 -30.10 1.04 11.85
CA GLN A 605 -29.23 -0.05 12.28
C GLN A 605 -29.01 -0.03 13.79
N ALA A 606 -28.82 1.15 14.40
CA ALA A 606 -28.78 1.28 15.86
C ALA A 606 -30.09 0.76 16.51
N ARG A 607 -31.26 1.11 15.96
CA ARG A 607 -32.56 0.61 16.43
C ARG A 607 -32.76 -0.88 16.22
N LEU A 608 -32.21 -1.46 15.15
CA LEU A 608 -32.22 -2.91 14.96
C LEU A 608 -31.41 -3.60 16.07
N CYS A 609 -30.18 -3.12 16.34
CA CYS A 609 -29.36 -3.63 17.43
C CYS A 609 -30.08 -3.51 18.80
N GLU A 610 -30.75 -2.38 19.10
CA GLU A 610 -31.55 -2.22 20.31
C GLU A 610 -32.68 -3.27 20.42
N LEU A 611 -33.42 -3.49 19.33
CA LEU A 611 -34.51 -4.46 19.27
C LEU A 611 -34.02 -5.92 19.33
N GLU A 612 -32.85 -6.22 18.78
CA GLU A 612 -32.23 -7.55 18.83
C GLU A 612 -31.73 -7.88 20.24
N ASN A 613 -31.05 -6.95 20.90
CA ASN A 613 -30.67 -7.08 22.32
C ASN A 613 -31.90 -7.31 23.21
N GLU A 614 -32.99 -6.56 23.00
CA GLU A 614 -34.25 -6.75 23.73
C GLU A 614 -34.93 -8.09 23.41
N ARG A 615 -34.89 -8.54 22.15
CA ARG A 615 -35.37 -9.87 21.73
C ARG A 615 -34.62 -10.97 22.47
N GLU A 616 -33.30 -10.90 22.53
CA GLU A 616 -32.46 -11.90 23.21
C GLU A 616 -32.70 -11.89 24.72
N ARG A 617 -32.80 -10.70 25.34
CA ARG A 617 -33.17 -10.55 26.75
C ARG A 617 -34.50 -11.22 27.08
N LEU A 618 -35.52 -11.02 26.23
CA LEU A 618 -36.85 -11.63 26.39
C LEU A 618 -36.84 -13.15 26.12
N VAL A 619 -36.08 -13.63 25.13
CA VAL A 619 -35.90 -15.07 24.87
C VAL A 619 -35.18 -15.76 26.04
N GLY A 620 -34.15 -15.14 26.62
CA GLY A 620 -33.45 -15.62 27.81
C GLY A 620 -34.38 -15.68 29.03
N GLN A 621 -35.20 -14.66 29.26
CA GLN A 621 -36.22 -14.68 30.31
C GLN A 621 -37.27 -15.79 30.08
N LEU A 622 -37.75 -15.98 28.85
CA LEU A 622 -38.67 -17.06 28.50
C LEU A 622 -38.03 -18.45 28.71
N ALA A 623 -36.74 -18.62 28.40
CA ALA A 623 -36.01 -19.85 28.68
C ALA A 623 -35.88 -20.12 30.19
N ALA A 624 -35.56 -19.09 30.99
CA ALA A 624 -35.51 -19.20 32.45
C ALA A 624 -36.89 -19.55 33.05
N TYR A 625 -37.98 -18.93 32.58
CA TYR A 625 -39.34 -19.28 33.00
C TYR A 625 -39.72 -20.72 32.61
N LYS A 626 -39.39 -21.16 31.38
CA LYS A 626 -39.60 -22.55 30.93
C LYS A 626 -38.82 -23.55 31.78
N SER A 627 -37.55 -23.25 32.11
CA SER A 627 -36.72 -24.09 32.98
C SER A 627 -37.33 -24.21 34.38
N ARG A 628 -37.64 -23.07 35.02
CA ARG A 628 -38.29 -23.03 36.34
C ARG A 628 -39.62 -23.77 36.38
N ALA A 629 -40.41 -23.70 35.29
CA ALA A 629 -41.66 -24.44 35.17
C ALA A 629 -41.44 -25.96 35.10
N ARG A 630 -40.44 -26.44 34.34
CA ARG A 630 -40.08 -27.87 34.30
C ARG A 630 -39.68 -28.37 35.70
N SER A 631 -38.73 -27.72 36.36
CA SER A 631 -38.26 -28.14 37.69
C SER A 631 -39.37 -28.11 38.76
N ALA A 632 -40.35 -27.20 38.63
CA ALA A 632 -41.52 -27.19 39.51
C ALA A 632 -42.47 -28.37 39.27
N VAL A 633 -42.70 -28.76 38.01
CA VAL A 633 -43.48 -29.95 37.64
C VAL A 633 -42.75 -31.24 38.08
N GLU A 634 -41.44 -31.29 37.87
CA GLU A 634 -40.57 -32.41 38.22
C GLU A 634 -40.54 -32.64 39.74
N SER A 635 -40.25 -31.61 40.55
CA SER A 635 -40.30 -31.71 42.01
C SER A 635 -41.71 -31.99 42.57
N SER A 636 -42.76 -31.58 41.85
CA SER A 636 -44.15 -31.97 42.15
C SER A 636 -44.43 -33.44 41.81
N HIS A 637 -43.81 -33.99 40.76
CA HIS A 637 -43.87 -35.42 40.42
C HIS A 637 -43.09 -36.25 41.43
N GLU A 638 -41.83 -35.92 41.72
CA GLU A 638 -41.01 -36.56 42.78
C GLU A 638 -41.75 -36.62 44.13
N ARG A 639 -42.43 -35.52 44.51
CA ARG A 639 -43.22 -35.48 45.73
C ARG A 639 -44.36 -36.51 45.68
N ARG A 640 -45.16 -36.51 44.62
CA ARG A 640 -46.25 -37.47 44.45
C ARG A 640 -45.75 -38.92 44.44
N VAL A 641 -44.63 -39.20 43.79
CA VAL A 641 -43.99 -40.53 43.79
C VAL A 641 -43.58 -40.94 45.21
N ARG A 642 -42.95 -40.04 45.99
CA ARG A 642 -42.59 -40.32 47.39
C ARG A 642 -43.82 -40.50 48.30
N ASP A 643 -44.84 -39.67 48.13
CA ASP A 643 -46.09 -39.75 48.90
C ASP A 643 -46.84 -41.06 48.56
N GLU A 644 -46.80 -41.51 47.30
CA GLU A 644 -47.35 -42.79 46.84
C GLU A 644 -46.58 -43.99 47.42
N HIS A 645 -45.24 -43.95 47.45
CA HIS A 645 -44.41 -44.97 48.12
C HIS A 645 -44.68 -45.03 49.63
N ALA A 646 -44.90 -43.89 50.29
CA ALA A 646 -45.30 -43.86 51.70
C ALA A 646 -46.71 -44.46 51.90
N ILE A 647 -47.66 -44.15 51.01
CA ILE A 647 -49.02 -44.68 51.06
C ILE A 647 -49.05 -46.20 50.80
N THR A 648 -48.25 -46.74 49.87
CA THR A 648 -48.16 -48.19 49.65
C THR A 648 -47.54 -48.90 50.85
N HIS A 649 -46.39 -48.43 51.36
CA HIS A 649 -45.78 -48.97 52.58
C HIS A 649 -46.76 -48.97 53.78
N LEU A 650 -47.53 -47.89 53.97
CA LEU A 650 -48.55 -47.82 55.03
C LEU A 650 -49.74 -48.76 54.79
N ARG A 651 -50.12 -49.04 53.53
CA ARG A 651 -51.13 -50.06 53.19
C ARG A 651 -50.61 -51.48 53.48
N ASP A 652 -49.35 -51.74 53.19
CA ASP A 652 -48.73 -53.06 53.39
C ASP A 652 -48.56 -53.36 54.88
N GLU A 653 -48.05 -52.42 55.68
CA GLU A 653 -48.01 -52.54 57.15
C GLU A 653 -49.42 -52.64 57.76
N MET A 654 -50.40 -51.89 57.26
CA MET A 654 -51.81 -52.03 57.67
C MET A 654 -52.38 -53.41 57.33
N SER A 655 -51.99 -54.01 56.20
CA SER A 655 -52.36 -55.37 55.80
C SER A 655 -51.71 -56.42 56.71
N ARG A 656 -50.42 -56.24 57.01
CA ARG A 656 -49.63 -57.07 57.94
C ARG A 656 -50.21 -57.05 59.35
N ILE A 657 -50.53 -55.87 59.88
CA ILE A 657 -51.17 -55.70 61.19
C ILE A 657 -52.57 -56.33 61.20
N LYS A 658 -53.35 -56.22 60.12
CA LYS A 658 -54.64 -56.93 59.99
C LYS A 658 -54.49 -58.46 60.01
N SER A 659 -53.47 -59.02 59.36
CA SER A 659 -53.16 -60.45 59.46
C SER A 659 -52.82 -60.83 60.90
N GLN A 660 -51.88 -60.14 61.54
CA GLN A 660 -51.49 -60.39 62.93
C GLN A 660 -52.67 -60.26 63.91
N LEU A 661 -53.59 -59.33 63.66
CA LEU A 661 -54.82 -59.18 64.44
C LEU A 661 -55.81 -60.34 64.19
N ALA A 662 -55.92 -60.83 62.95
CA ALA A 662 -56.72 -62.02 62.65
C ALA A 662 -56.12 -63.28 63.30
N ASP A 663 -54.79 -63.46 63.24
CA ASP A 663 -54.06 -64.59 63.83
C ASP A 663 -54.20 -64.60 65.36
N THR A 664 -54.02 -63.45 66.01
CA THR A 664 -54.19 -63.30 67.46
C THR A 664 -55.65 -63.46 67.88
N ASN A 665 -56.62 -62.95 67.12
CA ASN A 665 -58.04 -63.16 67.39
C ASN A 665 -58.48 -64.63 67.17
N HIS A 666 -57.89 -65.32 66.19
CA HIS A 666 -58.10 -66.75 65.98
C HIS A 666 -57.53 -67.56 67.16
N ARG A 667 -56.31 -67.26 67.61
CA ARG A 667 -55.70 -67.86 68.81
C ARG A 667 -56.50 -67.57 70.09
N LEU A 668 -57.04 -66.36 70.23
CA LEU A 668 -57.94 -66.00 71.33
C LEU A 668 -59.26 -66.78 71.26
N SER A 669 -59.82 -66.98 70.07
CA SER A 669 -61.02 -67.81 69.86
C SER A 669 -60.77 -69.28 70.20
N GLN A 670 -59.60 -69.83 69.85
CA GLN A 670 -59.16 -71.16 70.28
C GLN A 670 -59.04 -71.25 71.81
N LEU A 671 -58.44 -70.25 72.47
CA LEU A 671 -58.32 -70.19 73.93
C LEU A 671 -59.69 -70.05 74.62
N GLN A 672 -60.65 -69.32 74.05
CA GLN A 672 -62.02 -69.25 74.53
C GLN A 672 -62.78 -70.57 74.35
N ALA A 673 -62.60 -71.26 73.22
CA ALA A 673 -63.17 -72.59 73.00
C ALA A 673 -62.57 -73.63 73.97
N PHE A 674 -61.26 -73.56 74.24
CA PHE A 674 -60.58 -74.35 75.26
C PHE A 674 -61.11 -74.05 76.67
N ARG A 675 -61.17 -72.77 77.09
CA ARG A 675 -61.79 -72.33 78.36
C ARG A 675 -63.20 -72.89 78.50
N THR A 676 -64.04 -72.76 77.48
CA THR A 676 -65.44 -73.22 77.51
C THR A 676 -65.53 -74.74 77.60
N SER A 677 -64.60 -75.48 76.98
CA SER A 677 -64.53 -76.94 77.05
C SER A 677 -64.08 -77.40 78.44
N VAL A 678 -63.06 -76.75 79.01
CA VAL A 678 -62.62 -76.95 80.41
C VAL A 678 -63.74 -76.60 81.40
N ALA A 679 -64.46 -75.49 81.19
CA ALA A 679 -65.58 -75.06 82.01
C ALA A 679 -66.65 -76.15 82.07
N LYS A 680 -67.08 -76.66 80.89
CA LYS A 680 -68.03 -77.77 80.77
C LYS A 680 -67.53 -79.04 81.47
N LEU A 681 -66.27 -79.44 81.29
CA LEU A 681 -65.69 -80.61 81.96
C LEU A 681 -65.70 -80.46 83.49
N LEU A 682 -65.34 -79.28 84.00
CA LEU A 682 -65.37 -78.94 85.43
C LEU A 682 -66.77 -78.65 85.98
N HIS A 683 -67.81 -78.75 85.13
CA HIS A 683 -69.19 -78.37 85.44
C HIS A 683 -69.32 -76.93 85.99
N LEU A 684 -68.36 -76.08 85.61
CA LEU A 684 -68.38 -74.64 85.83
C LEU A 684 -69.09 -73.97 84.66
N ARG A 685 -70.11 -73.19 84.95
CA ARG A 685 -70.77 -72.34 83.96
C ARG A 685 -70.54 -70.88 84.31
N ASP A 686 -69.92 -70.17 83.37
CA ASP A 686 -69.80 -68.70 83.32
C ASP A 686 -69.13 -68.04 84.55
N GLY A 687 -68.18 -68.74 85.19
CA GLY A 687 -67.32 -68.21 86.27
C GLY A 687 -66.03 -67.54 85.79
N PRO A 688 -65.31 -66.82 86.68
CA PRO A 688 -64.05 -66.13 86.38
C PRO A 688 -62.89 -67.10 86.12
N ASP A 689 -61.91 -66.68 85.32
CA ASP A 689 -60.77 -67.52 84.95
C ASP A 689 -59.93 -67.99 86.15
N SER A 690 -59.86 -67.19 87.21
CA SER A 690 -59.17 -67.55 88.46
C SER A 690 -59.77 -68.78 89.14
N GLU A 691 -61.11 -68.87 89.23
CA GLU A 691 -61.80 -70.05 89.78
C GLU A 691 -61.67 -71.27 88.86
N LEU A 692 -61.79 -71.06 87.54
CA LEU A 692 -61.68 -72.13 86.56
C LEU A 692 -60.26 -72.72 86.52
N LEU A 693 -59.23 -71.87 86.56
CA LEU A 693 -57.84 -72.28 86.72
C LEU A 693 -57.60 -72.94 88.07
N HIS A 694 -58.14 -72.41 89.17
CA HIS A 694 -57.95 -73.01 90.50
C HIS A 694 -58.60 -74.40 90.62
N LYS A 695 -59.80 -74.59 90.06
CA LYS A 695 -60.45 -75.92 89.98
C LYS A 695 -59.75 -76.85 88.99
N LEU A 696 -59.30 -76.35 87.82
CA LEU A 696 -58.50 -77.16 86.90
C LEU A 696 -57.20 -77.62 87.55
N GLN A 697 -56.50 -76.71 88.24
CA GLN A 697 -55.24 -77.01 88.92
C GLN A 697 -55.47 -77.92 90.13
N THR A 698 -56.57 -77.77 90.86
CA THR A 698 -56.97 -78.73 91.92
C THR A 698 -57.26 -80.12 91.33
N MET A 699 -57.96 -80.21 90.18
CA MET A 699 -58.17 -81.49 89.49
C MET A 699 -56.87 -82.07 88.93
N CYS A 700 -55.98 -81.26 88.34
CA CYS A 700 -54.69 -81.70 87.84
C CYS A 700 -53.77 -82.16 88.97
N ASN A 701 -53.80 -81.50 90.14
CA ASN A 701 -53.06 -81.89 91.33
C ASN A 701 -53.64 -83.19 91.94
N ALA A 702 -54.96 -83.34 92.01
CA ALA A 702 -55.61 -84.57 92.45
C ALA A 702 -55.38 -85.73 91.47
N HIS A 703 -55.41 -85.46 90.16
CA HIS A 703 -55.05 -86.43 89.13
C HIS A 703 -53.57 -86.80 89.20
N HIS A 704 -52.67 -85.86 89.48
CA HIS A 704 -51.27 -86.16 89.79
C HIS A 704 -51.17 -87.07 91.01
N GLN A 705 -51.85 -86.76 92.12
CA GLN A 705 -51.83 -87.58 93.33
C GLN A 705 -52.41 -88.99 93.12
N CYS A 706 -53.46 -89.15 92.32
CA CYS A 706 -53.98 -90.47 91.93
C CYS A 706 -53.07 -91.21 90.92
N THR A 707 -52.47 -90.51 89.96
CA THR A 707 -51.59 -91.13 88.95
C THR A 707 -50.23 -91.51 89.56
N CYS A 708 -49.68 -90.71 90.47
CA CYS A 708 -48.45 -91.02 91.20
C CYS A 708 -48.58 -92.20 92.18
N LEU A 709 -49.77 -92.76 92.37
CA LEU A 709 -49.99 -94.04 93.05
C LEU A 709 -50.11 -95.25 92.08
N GLY A 710 -50.04 -95.01 90.76
CA GLY A 710 -50.14 -96.05 89.73
C GLY A 710 -49.14 -95.82 88.59
N SER A 711 -48.00 -96.52 88.65
CA SER A 711 -46.81 -96.39 87.80
C SER A 711 -45.90 -95.19 88.13
N SER A 712 -44.60 -95.31 88.40
CA SER A 712 -43.72 -96.45 88.69
C SER A 712 -43.83 -97.72 87.83
N HIS A 713 -43.58 -97.61 86.53
CA HIS A 713 -42.70 -98.46 85.70
C HIS A 713 -42.72 -97.95 84.23
N TYR A 714 -41.63 -98.18 83.51
CA TYR A 714 -41.37 -97.80 82.10
C TYR A 714 -41.21 -96.29 81.78
N GLY A 715 -39.95 -95.91 81.54
CA GLY A 715 -39.59 -95.19 80.31
C GLY A 715 -38.77 -96.14 79.40
N PRO A 716 -37.94 -95.65 78.46
CA PRO A 716 -37.77 -94.27 78.01
C PRO A 716 -37.83 -94.10 76.48
N SER A 717 -37.94 -92.86 75.98
CA SER A 717 -37.47 -92.45 74.64
C SER A 717 -37.24 -90.94 74.56
N SER A 718 -36.04 -90.57 74.10
CA SER A 718 -35.58 -89.21 73.72
C SER A 718 -35.36 -89.21 72.18
N PRO A 719 -34.94 -88.14 71.45
CA PRO A 719 -34.15 -86.99 71.94
C PRO A 719 -34.32 -85.60 71.25
N LEU A 720 -33.59 -84.60 71.79
CA LEU A 720 -33.20 -83.29 71.21
C LEU A 720 -34.35 -82.31 70.86
N GLY A 721 -34.23 -80.99 71.02
CA GLY A 721 -33.18 -80.11 71.56
C GLY A 721 -33.50 -78.66 71.12
N THR A 722 -33.16 -77.57 71.83
CA THR A 722 -32.37 -77.36 73.04
C THR A 722 -33.01 -76.28 73.93
N ALA A 723 -32.92 -76.41 75.26
CA ALA A 723 -33.29 -75.34 76.19
C ALA A 723 -32.15 -74.29 76.29
N GLY A 724 -32.50 -73.05 76.69
CA GLY A 724 -31.55 -71.93 76.74
C GLY A 724 -32.11 -70.66 77.39
N SER A 725 -32.65 -70.79 78.60
CA SER A 725 -32.89 -69.63 79.48
C SER A 725 -31.61 -69.30 80.24
N ASP A 726 -31.21 -68.03 80.29
CA ASP A 726 -31.10 -67.26 81.55
C ASP A 726 -30.39 -65.90 81.37
N HIS A 727 -30.53 -65.03 82.36
CA HIS A 727 -29.86 -63.73 82.44
C HIS A 727 -28.43 -63.84 82.96
N HIS A 728 -27.48 -63.10 82.38
CA HIS A 728 -26.98 -61.82 82.94
C HIS A 728 -25.63 -61.37 82.34
N CYS A 729 -25.48 -60.04 82.15
CA CYS A 729 -24.21 -59.29 82.20
C CYS A 729 -23.12 -59.58 81.13
N SER A 730 -22.28 -58.61 80.70
CA SER A 730 -22.24 -57.16 81.00
C SER A 730 -21.38 -56.38 79.97
N ARG A 731 -21.46 -55.05 80.09
CA ARG A 731 -20.48 -53.99 79.74
C ARG A 731 -20.40 -53.33 78.34
N TYR A 732 -20.67 -52.01 78.40
CA TYR A 732 -19.91 -50.85 77.84
C TYR A 732 -19.85 -50.70 76.30
N ASP A 733 -20.50 -49.70 75.68
CA ASP A 733 -21.50 -48.72 76.18
C ASP A 733 -22.79 -48.71 75.34
N ASP A 734 -23.20 -47.78 74.46
CA ASP A 734 -22.81 -46.42 74.01
C ASP A 734 -24.07 -45.83 73.27
N ILE A 735 -24.30 -44.56 72.86
CA ILE A 735 -23.52 -43.32 72.71
C ILE A 735 -24.48 -42.09 72.85
N GLY A 736 -23.99 -40.84 72.86
CA GLY A 736 -24.84 -39.63 72.77
C GLY A 736 -24.06 -38.34 72.46
N PRO A 737 -24.68 -37.13 72.54
CA PRO A 737 -26.07 -36.84 72.96
C PRO A 737 -26.90 -36.01 71.93
N GLY A 738 -28.14 -35.65 72.29
CA GLY A 738 -28.96 -34.63 71.61
C GLY A 738 -28.71 -33.20 72.15
N PRO A 739 -29.73 -32.31 72.34
CA PRO A 739 -31.17 -32.49 72.12
C PRO A 739 -31.95 -31.21 71.61
N SER A 740 -33.29 -31.25 71.72
CA SER A 740 -34.20 -30.11 72.04
C SER A 740 -34.45 -28.93 71.06
N SER A 741 -35.57 -29.06 70.32
CA SER A 741 -36.75 -28.15 70.35
C SER A 741 -36.73 -26.67 69.91
N ALA A 742 -37.91 -26.25 69.42
CA ALA A 742 -38.52 -24.91 69.45
C ALA A 742 -38.08 -23.80 68.45
N GLY A 743 -39.01 -23.45 67.55
CA GLY A 743 -39.63 -22.11 67.63
C GLY A 743 -39.28 -21.04 66.58
N CYS A 744 -40.29 -20.73 65.75
CA CYS A 744 -40.55 -19.40 65.16
C CYS A 744 -39.68 -18.86 63.98
N ARG A 745 -40.33 -17.93 63.26
CA ARG A 745 -39.90 -17.08 62.12
C ARG A 745 -40.32 -15.62 62.48
N PRO A 746 -40.11 -14.58 61.63
CA PRO A 746 -39.05 -14.29 60.64
C PRO A 746 -38.43 -12.88 60.84
N LEU A 747 -37.44 -12.46 60.02
CA LEU A 747 -37.53 -11.31 59.07
C LEU A 747 -36.18 -10.75 58.56
N SER A 748 -36.20 -10.37 57.28
CA SER A 748 -35.51 -9.25 56.58
C SER A 748 -34.18 -8.66 57.10
N SER A 749 -33.14 -8.70 56.27
CA SER A 749 -32.53 -7.49 55.66
C SER A 749 -31.50 -7.87 54.57
N SER A 750 -31.12 -6.91 53.71
CA SER A 750 -30.39 -7.13 52.44
C SER A 750 -28.97 -6.48 52.49
N PRO A 751 -28.15 -6.41 51.41
CA PRO A 751 -26.72 -6.75 51.51
C PRO A 751 -25.75 -5.55 51.52
N ILE A 752 -24.46 -5.84 51.76
CA ILE A 752 -23.34 -4.90 51.57
C ILE A 752 -22.30 -5.53 50.61
N HIS A 753 -21.73 -4.71 49.72
CA HIS A 753 -20.68 -5.10 48.78
C HIS A 753 -19.37 -5.50 49.46
N THR A 754 -18.65 -6.45 48.86
CA THR A 754 -17.21 -6.28 48.62
C THR A 754 -16.84 -6.81 47.23
N ARG A 755 -16.07 -6.04 46.45
CA ARG A 755 -15.40 -6.55 45.24
C ARG A 755 -14.36 -7.62 45.63
N ARG A 756 -14.16 -8.63 44.78
CA ARG A 756 -12.78 -9.01 44.40
C ARG A 756 -12.70 -9.29 42.90
N TYR A 757 -11.55 -8.96 42.35
CA TYR A 757 -11.22 -8.95 40.94
C TYR A 757 -10.21 -10.08 40.73
N ILE A 758 -10.50 -11.01 39.83
CA ILE A 758 -9.54 -11.96 39.26
C ILE A 758 -9.77 -11.91 37.75
N ASP A 759 -8.67 -11.88 37.01
CA ASP A 759 -8.59 -11.55 35.59
C ASP A 759 -7.81 -12.63 34.84
N SER A 760 -7.96 -12.68 33.51
CA SER A 760 -7.26 -13.53 32.53
C SER A 760 -7.52 -15.05 32.61
N GLY A 761 -7.81 -15.68 31.46
CA GLY A 761 -8.24 -17.11 31.43
C GLY A 761 -8.25 -17.87 30.09
N PHE A 762 -7.97 -17.23 28.94
CA PHE A 762 -7.74 -17.83 27.61
C PHE A 762 -8.93 -18.45 26.83
N ASN A 763 -8.88 -18.30 25.49
CA ASN A 763 -9.62 -18.95 24.38
C ASN A 763 -11.16 -19.06 24.45
N ASP A 764 -11.91 -18.73 23.39
CA ASP A 764 -11.77 -19.33 22.06
C ASP A 764 -11.71 -18.35 20.87
N HIS A 765 -11.41 -18.87 19.67
CA HIS A 765 -11.07 -18.09 18.47
C HIS A 765 -12.25 -17.79 17.53
N ASP A 766 -12.20 -16.61 16.88
CA ASP A 766 -13.10 -16.24 15.78
C ASP A 766 -12.96 -17.16 14.56
N HIS A 767 -14.11 -17.52 13.98
CA HIS A 767 -14.25 -17.96 12.60
C HIS A 767 -15.26 -17.06 11.87
N ASN A 768 -14.76 -16.03 11.19
CA ASN A 768 -15.51 -15.32 10.14
C ASN A 768 -14.83 -15.55 8.80
N PHE A 769 -15.64 -15.74 7.75
CA PHE A 769 -15.19 -15.86 6.36
C PHE A 769 -15.16 -14.48 5.71
N ASP A 770 -14.04 -14.12 5.09
CA ASP A 770 -13.98 -13.07 4.07
C ASP A 770 -14.17 -13.73 2.69
N ASP A 771 -15.36 -13.61 2.10
CA ASP A 771 -15.68 -14.06 0.74
C ASP A 771 -15.44 -12.93 -0.28
N ASP A 772 -14.17 -12.67 -0.59
CA ASP A 772 -13.75 -11.62 -1.53
C ASP A 772 -13.86 -12.11 -2.99
N PHE A 773 -15.03 -11.92 -3.61
CA PHE A 773 -15.37 -12.50 -4.93
C PHE A 773 -15.13 -11.53 -6.11
N ASP A 774 -13.87 -11.41 -6.54
CA ASP A 774 -13.46 -10.57 -7.69
C ASP A 774 -14.03 -11.09 -9.03
N PHE A 775 -14.83 -10.25 -9.70
CA PHE A 775 -15.35 -10.48 -11.05
C PHE A 775 -15.18 -9.24 -11.96
N GLY A 776 -13.92 -8.86 -12.22
CA GLY A 776 -13.56 -7.62 -12.92
C GLY A 776 -12.82 -7.72 -14.26
N LYS A 777 -12.99 -8.77 -15.09
CA LYS A 777 -12.31 -8.88 -16.42
C LYS A 777 -13.21 -9.33 -17.57
N LYS A 778 -13.10 -8.60 -18.69
CA LYS A 778 -13.83 -8.71 -19.97
C LYS A 778 -15.30 -8.24 -19.91
N TYR A 779 -15.53 -6.98 -20.23
CA TYR A 779 -15.69 -6.59 -21.64
C TYR A 779 -15.01 -5.25 -21.91
#